data_AF-A0A167RAL9-F1
#
_entry.id   AF-A0A167RAL9-F1
#
_cell.length_a   1.000
_cell.length_b   1.000
_cell.length_c   1.000
_cell.angle_alpha   90.00
_cell.angle_beta   90.00
_cell.angle_gamma   90.00
#
_symmetry.space_group_name_H-M   'P 1'
#
loop_
_entity.id
_entity.type
_entity.pdbx_description
1 polymer ?
#
loop_
_entity_poly.entity_id
_entity_poly.type
_entity_poly.pdbx_seq_one_letter_code
_entity_poly.pdbx_strand_id
1 'polypeptide(L)'
;MDDIPSGTSAGARMAALLDRRQQLTDQLAAAPYDLILYLRRAAIHADLGYPDLASGDAYRALLLVDEVADESFEYHDRAVEALHGYTLGRVLPDVLRRHGSLGVDDHRDKEEERNGSTAAGNGTVRPIAGRLENTEPADSRPPPSSSSSSSPAPPLSDEDVADCQALATTASVRCYQILSRSLLLCGCLRSAHTFCTRGLALAPDDRELQETRGHIGKLARRYLRSRRGSSSSSSSKSEGSEAQVDRIHTGDDGDSGIRYSPADLPDRGSVRREIYPWNTYEPDRFSAASLAFLNGKLAQAGPKCEVCATELPVLAEHDDDDDNNTSGVARPTCWQLGLFAREPIAPGEAVLREYSLLTANNRLKESTCDACGSALPDLHELAEGTAEPPVPCPDCDDIVFCDAFCCAQAQAQYHPAVCGADADTVAKDPDDPRDADEALYVLLLARALAMAAHQDRHPLDLDAVRFLWGDFRPSDAGANADAIIVGCASQAGRPPPPPPPPPAWTLPFSFAAHVAAPLHVLEKMDVDIFAGLARYDVWVCNTLYSKFRGTASARKSRRDGRPDVAAVHPLWCLANHDCAPNVTWEWGGRMVLWAREAPVAGAAFGAVCPDDNSSHDRNKNDTSTDNTASRSSGIAAGQEILNHYCDVDLPVQQRREWASGSLGGWCMCQRCQTEAAAAAAAKALQKAKNTTTAVTATPAARTGHEPDVLSRQNGTKIS
;
A
#
# COMPACT_ATOMS: atom_id res chain seq x y z
N MET A 1 -29.88 -6.13 2.11
CA MET A 1 -29.82 -4.92 1.26
C MET A 1 -30.90 -4.01 1.79
N ASP A 2 -30.53 -2.92 2.46
CA ASP A 2 -31.48 -1.84 2.73
C ASP A 2 -31.40 -0.85 1.56
N ASP A 3 -32.54 -0.61 0.92
CA ASP A 3 -32.69 0.04 -0.38
C ASP A 3 -32.12 1.46 -0.44
N ILE A 4 -30.98 1.64 -1.12
CA ILE A 4 -30.62 2.95 -1.69
C ILE A 4 -31.44 3.12 -2.97
N PRO A 5 -32.36 4.10 -3.07
CA PRO A 5 -33.27 4.23 -4.21
C PRO A 5 -32.52 4.34 -5.54
N SER A 6 -32.98 3.58 -6.54
CA SER A 6 -32.52 3.64 -7.93
C SER A 6 -32.91 5.00 -8.53
N GLY A 7 -32.00 5.97 -8.41
CA GLY A 7 -32.22 7.39 -8.76
C GLY A 7 -31.40 8.36 -7.91
N THR A 8 -30.74 7.86 -6.86
CA THR A 8 -29.87 8.64 -5.98
C THR A 8 -28.59 9.07 -6.73
N SER A 9 -28.19 10.34 -6.59
CA SER A 9 -26.94 10.83 -7.19
C SER A 9 -25.74 10.03 -6.68
N ALA A 10 -24.68 9.89 -7.49
CA ALA A 10 -23.48 9.14 -7.11
C ALA A 10 -22.90 9.60 -5.76
N GLY A 11 -22.94 10.91 -5.48
CA GLY A 11 -22.51 11.48 -4.20
C GLY A 11 -23.38 11.06 -3.01
N ALA A 12 -24.71 11.00 -3.16
CA ALA A 12 -25.60 10.57 -2.08
C ALA A 12 -25.50 9.05 -1.81
N ARG A 13 -25.26 8.23 -2.85
CA ARG A 13 -24.94 6.80 -2.66
C ARG A 13 -23.63 6.61 -1.90
N MET A 14 -22.59 7.36 -2.25
CA MET A 14 -21.30 7.30 -1.56
C MET A 14 -21.44 7.68 -0.07
N ALA A 15 -22.16 8.76 0.23
CA ALA A 15 -22.39 9.18 1.61
C ALA A 15 -23.12 8.10 2.44
N ALA A 16 -24.15 7.46 1.87
CA ALA A 16 -24.87 6.37 2.54
C ALA A 16 -23.98 5.14 2.81
N LEU A 17 -23.10 4.78 1.87
CA LEU A 17 -22.15 3.68 2.07
C LEU A 17 -21.11 4.00 3.16
N LEU A 18 -20.62 5.24 3.21
CA LEU A 18 -19.69 5.68 4.25
C LEU A 18 -20.34 5.68 5.64
N ASP A 19 -21.57 6.17 5.74
CA ASP A 19 -22.35 6.12 6.99
C ASP A 19 -22.58 4.67 7.44
N ARG A 20 -22.99 3.80 6.51
CA ARG A 20 -23.18 2.37 6.81
C ARG A 20 -21.89 1.68 7.24
N ARG A 21 -20.76 2.01 6.62
CA ARG A 21 -19.42 1.53 7.02
C ARG A 21 -19.10 1.94 8.46
N GLN A 22 -19.43 3.17 8.85
CA GLN A 22 -19.18 3.65 10.20
C GLN A 22 -20.05 2.92 11.22
N GLN A 23 -21.35 2.78 10.96
CA GLN A 23 -22.26 2.02 11.83
C GLN A 23 -21.77 0.58 12.08
N LEU A 24 -21.29 -0.11 11.04
CA LEU A 24 -20.75 -1.46 11.17
C LEU A 24 -19.44 -1.51 11.94
N THR A 25 -18.58 -0.49 11.79
CA THR A 25 -17.37 -0.35 12.61
C THR A 25 -17.71 -0.14 14.08
N ASP A 26 -18.71 0.69 14.39
CA ASP A 26 -19.15 0.92 15.77
C ASP A 26 -19.79 -0.34 16.38
N GLN A 27 -20.53 -1.12 15.59
CA GLN A 27 -21.07 -2.41 16.01
C GLN A 27 -19.95 -3.43 16.28
N LEU A 28 -18.92 -3.49 15.43
CA LEU A 28 -17.75 -4.37 15.65
C LEU A 28 -16.96 -3.96 16.89
N ALA A 29 -16.88 -2.67 17.21
CA ALA A 29 -16.26 -2.23 18.46
C ALA A 29 -17.01 -2.74 19.71
N ALA A 30 -18.34 -2.92 19.60
CA ALA A 30 -19.16 -3.50 20.66
C ALA A 30 -19.22 -5.03 20.65
N ALA A 31 -19.13 -5.66 19.46
CA ALA A 31 -19.23 -7.10 19.24
C ALA A 31 -18.10 -7.61 18.30
N PRO A 32 -16.84 -7.65 18.78
CA PRO A 32 -15.69 -7.89 17.90
C PRO A 32 -15.57 -9.31 17.35
N TYR A 33 -16.27 -10.30 17.92
CA TYR A 33 -16.25 -11.71 17.47
C TYR A 33 -17.45 -12.05 16.56
N ASP A 34 -18.24 -11.06 16.15
CA ASP A 34 -19.37 -11.28 15.24
C ASP A 34 -18.90 -11.34 13.78
N LEU A 35 -18.77 -12.56 13.25
CA LEU A 35 -18.35 -12.80 11.87
C LEU A 35 -19.34 -12.24 10.82
N ILE A 36 -20.63 -12.09 11.16
CA ILE A 36 -21.66 -11.55 10.25
C ILE A 36 -21.46 -10.06 10.07
N LEU A 37 -21.06 -9.34 11.13
CA LEU A 37 -20.73 -7.91 11.04
C LEU A 37 -19.50 -7.69 10.15
N TYR A 38 -18.45 -8.50 10.27
CA TYR A 38 -17.30 -8.44 9.36
C TYR A 38 -17.72 -8.68 7.91
N LEU A 39 -18.53 -9.71 7.62
CA LEU A 39 -19.02 -9.96 6.26
C LEU A 39 -19.85 -8.81 5.71
N ARG A 40 -20.71 -8.19 6.53
CA ARG A 40 -21.48 -7.00 6.14
C ARG A 40 -20.55 -5.83 5.82
N ARG A 41 -19.52 -5.59 6.64
CA ARG A 41 -18.57 -4.50 6.41
C ARG A 41 -17.69 -4.77 5.20
N ALA A 42 -17.30 -6.02 4.96
CA ALA A 42 -16.60 -6.45 3.76
C ALA A 42 -17.40 -6.15 2.48
N ALA A 43 -18.71 -6.42 2.49
CA ALA A 43 -19.59 -6.09 1.36
C ALA A 43 -19.66 -4.57 1.12
N ILE A 44 -19.75 -3.76 2.18
CA ILE A 44 -19.73 -2.29 2.07
C ILE A 44 -18.37 -1.78 1.56
N HIS A 45 -17.25 -2.33 2.02
CA HIS A 45 -15.93 -2.00 1.49
C HIS A 45 -15.82 -2.33 -0.01
N ALA A 46 -16.35 -3.47 -0.45
CA ALA A 46 -16.41 -3.83 -1.86
C ALA A 46 -17.25 -2.82 -2.68
N ASP A 47 -18.40 -2.40 -2.17
CA ASP A 47 -19.27 -1.40 -2.82
C ASP A 47 -18.67 0.01 -2.85
N LEU A 48 -17.83 0.36 -1.86
CA LEU A 48 -17.01 1.58 -1.84
C LEU A 48 -15.80 1.50 -2.79
N GLY A 49 -15.50 0.32 -3.34
CA GLY A 49 -14.37 0.10 -4.22
C GLY A 49 -13.02 -0.06 -3.51
N TYR A 50 -13.05 -0.61 -2.28
CA TYR A 50 -11.89 -1.00 -1.46
C TYR A 50 -11.79 -2.54 -1.34
N PRO A 51 -11.38 -3.25 -2.41
CA PRO A 51 -11.25 -4.71 -2.36
C PRO A 51 -10.17 -5.18 -1.37
N ASP A 52 -9.16 -4.36 -1.12
CA ASP A 52 -8.15 -4.57 -0.08
C ASP A 52 -8.79 -4.73 1.30
N LEU A 53 -9.64 -3.79 1.68
CA LEU A 53 -10.33 -3.80 2.99
C LEU A 53 -11.39 -4.88 3.06
N ALA A 54 -12.11 -5.13 1.95
CA ALA A 54 -13.07 -6.22 1.85
C ALA A 54 -12.39 -7.59 2.06
N SER A 55 -11.17 -7.77 1.51
CA SER A 55 -10.40 -9.00 1.72
C SER A 55 -9.96 -9.17 3.18
N GLY A 56 -9.59 -8.07 3.85
CA GLY A 56 -9.24 -8.07 5.27
C GLY A 56 -10.38 -8.50 6.19
N ASP A 57 -11.57 -7.92 6.00
CA ASP A 57 -12.76 -8.26 6.79
C ASP A 57 -13.23 -9.69 6.50
N ALA A 58 -13.24 -10.11 5.24
CA ALA A 58 -13.62 -11.46 4.88
C ALA A 58 -12.64 -12.52 5.43
N TYR A 59 -11.35 -12.16 5.57
CA TYR A 59 -10.38 -13.05 6.21
C TYR A 59 -10.58 -13.14 7.73
N ARG A 60 -10.82 -12.02 8.43
CA ARG A 60 -11.18 -12.04 9.86
C ARG A 60 -12.46 -12.84 10.12
N ALA A 61 -13.46 -12.68 9.27
CA ALA A 61 -14.68 -13.49 9.34
C ALA A 61 -14.38 -14.99 9.14
N LEU A 62 -13.45 -15.34 8.26
CA LEU A 62 -13.02 -16.73 8.05
C LEU A 62 -12.27 -17.29 9.28
N LEU A 63 -11.44 -16.50 9.95
CA LEU A 63 -10.82 -16.91 11.21
C LEU A 63 -11.87 -17.19 12.29
N LEU A 64 -12.88 -16.32 12.42
CA LEU A 64 -14.00 -16.55 13.36
C LEU A 64 -14.87 -17.76 12.99
N VAL A 65 -14.95 -18.14 11.71
CA VAL A 65 -15.57 -19.40 11.30
C VAL A 65 -14.79 -20.58 11.87
N ASP A 66 -13.45 -20.53 11.83
CA ASP A 66 -12.61 -21.58 12.39
C ASP A 66 -12.75 -21.62 13.94
N GLU A 67 -12.83 -20.46 14.60
CA GLU A 67 -13.14 -20.37 16.05
C GLU A 67 -14.47 -21.02 16.42
N VAL A 68 -15.54 -20.81 15.63
CA VAL A 68 -16.84 -21.47 15.87
C VAL A 68 -16.76 -22.99 15.65
N ALA A 69 -15.88 -23.44 14.75
CA ALA A 69 -15.77 -24.86 14.37
C ALA A 69 -14.93 -25.69 15.35
N ASP A 70 -13.95 -25.09 16.04
CA ASP A 70 -13.02 -25.80 16.92
C ASP A 70 -13.13 -25.30 18.38
N GLU A 71 -13.68 -26.15 19.25
CA GLU A 71 -13.85 -25.88 20.69
C GLU A 71 -12.53 -25.65 21.45
N SER A 72 -11.38 -26.02 20.85
CA SER A 72 -10.07 -25.83 21.46
C SER A 72 -9.46 -24.44 21.21
N PHE A 73 -10.07 -23.63 20.34
CA PHE A 73 -9.54 -22.31 20.01
C PHE A 73 -9.92 -21.26 21.05
N GLU A 74 -9.08 -20.22 21.16
CA GLU A 74 -9.12 -19.24 22.25
C GLU A 74 -10.43 -18.45 22.31
N TYR A 75 -11.03 -18.15 21.16
CA TYR A 75 -12.19 -17.28 21.04
C TYR A 75 -13.48 -18.06 20.75
N HIS A 76 -13.47 -19.40 20.82
CA HIS A 76 -14.60 -20.27 20.52
C HIS A 76 -15.91 -19.81 21.17
N ASP A 77 -15.95 -19.74 22.50
CA ASP A 77 -17.17 -19.40 23.25
C ASP A 77 -17.74 -18.04 22.83
N ARG A 78 -16.86 -17.05 22.62
CA ARG A 78 -17.25 -15.68 22.25
C ARG A 78 -17.77 -15.61 20.81
N ALA A 79 -17.16 -16.37 19.90
CA ALA A 79 -17.59 -16.44 18.51
C ALA A 79 -18.94 -17.18 18.37
N VAL A 80 -19.13 -18.28 19.11
CA VAL A 80 -20.40 -19.02 19.16
C VAL A 80 -21.50 -18.18 19.76
N GLU A 81 -21.25 -17.51 20.90
CA GLU A 81 -22.22 -16.61 21.53
C GLU A 81 -22.65 -15.48 20.59
N ALA A 82 -21.70 -14.84 19.91
CA ALA A 82 -22.00 -13.79 18.94
C ALA A 82 -22.85 -14.30 17.76
N LEU A 83 -22.61 -15.53 17.30
CA LEU A 83 -23.32 -16.12 16.17
C LEU A 83 -24.72 -16.65 16.56
N HIS A 84 -24.91 -17.08 17.80
CA HIS A 84 -26.15 -17.68 18.29
C HIS A 84 -27.38 -16.77 18.10
N GLY A 85 -27.22 -15.46 18.25
CA GLY A 85 -28.32 -14.51 18.01
C GLY A 85 -28.93 -14.61 16.60
N TYR A 86 -28.17 -15.07 15.60
CA TYR A 86 -28.64 -15.22 14.23
C TYR A 86 -29.35 -16.56 13.96
N THR A 87 -29.14 -17.59 14.79
CA THR A 87 -29.77 -18.90 14.61
C THR A 87 -31.22 -18.90 15.09
N LEU A 88 -31.51 -18.14 16.15
CA LEU A 88 -32.85 -17.99 16.75
C LEU A 88 -33.91 -17.47 15.77
N GLY A 89 -33.50 -16.62 14.82
CA GLY A 89 -34.41 -15.98 13.87
C GLY A 89 -34.89 -16.86 12.71
N ARG A 90 -34.28 -18.04 12.48
CA ARG A 90 -34.50 -18.94 11.32
C ARG A 90 -34.45 -18.28 9.93
N VAL A 91 -34.05 -17.01 9.87
CA VAL A 91 -33.94 -16.21 8.65
C VAL A 91 -32.46 -15.93 8.44
N LEU A 92 -31.93 -16.43 7.32
CA LEU A 92 -30.54 -16.21 6.97
C LEU A 92 -30.25 -14.70 6.86
N PRO A 93 -29.17 -14.20 7.49
CA PRO A 93 -28.71 -12.83 7.31
C PRO A 93 -28.55 -12.50 5.84
N ASP A 94 -28.99 -11.30 5.42
CA ASP A 94 -28.95 -10.86 4.02
C ASP A 94 -27.59 -11.04 3.35
N VAL A 95 -26.50 -10.81 4.08
CA VAL A 95 -25.13 -10.93 3.56
C VAL A 95 -24.76 -12.38 3.18
N LEU A 96 -25.47 -13.36 3.76
CA LEU A 96 -25.33 -14.79 3.47
C LEU A 96 -26.34 -15.28 2.43
N ARG A 97 -27.34 -14.46 2.07
CA ARG A 97 -28.30 -14.84 1.03
C ARG A 97 -27.60 -14.81 -0.33
N ARG A 98 -27.71 -15.91 -1.09
CA ARG A 98 -27.09 -16.04 -2.41
C ARG A 98 -27.61 -14.95 -3.36
N HIS A 99 -26.76 -14.02 -3.78
CA HIS A 99 -27.03 -13.21 -4.96
C HIS A 99 -26.84 -14.08 -6.20
N GLY A 100 -27.94 -14.61 -6.75
CA GLY A 100 -27.90 -15.40 -7.99
C GLY A 100 -28.96 -16.48 -8.16
N SER A 101 -29.79 -16.76 -7.14
CA SER A 101 -30.97 -17.61 -7.31
C SER A 101 -32.19 -16.75 -7.63
N LEU A 102 -32.24 -16.25 -8.87
CA LEU A 102 -33.54 -15.97 -9.49
C LEU A 102 -34.04 -17.29 -10.05
N GLY A 103 -35.01 -17.88 -9.36
CA GLY A 103 -35.82 -19.00 -9.85
C GLY A 103 -35.54 -20.34 -9.17
N VAL A 104 -36.05 -20.50 -7.95
CA VAL A 104 -36.79 -21.73 -7.58
C VAL A 104 -37.99 -21.27 -6.77
N ASP A 105 -39.16 -21.73 -7.18
CA ASP A 105 -40.48 -21.32 -6.74
C ASP A 105 -40.66 -21.35 -5.21
N ASP A 106 -41.00 -20.19 -4.63
CA ASP A 106 -41.74 -20.13 -3.38
C ASP A 106 -43.20 -20.48 -3.68
N HIS A 107 -43.44 -21.76 -3.94
CA HIS A 107 -44.77 -22.35 -3.97
C HIS A 107 -45.05 -22.97 -2.62
N ARG A 108 -45.46 -22.14 -1.66
CA ARG A 108 -46.39 -22.45 -0.57
C ARG A 108 -47.02 -21.13 -0.13
N ASP A 109 -48.29 -21.19 0.22
CA ASP A 109 -49.12 -20.08 0.71
C ASP A 109 -49.86 -19.23 -0.35
N LYS A 110 -50.63 -19.88 -1.24
CA LYS A 110 -51.87 -19.30 -1.79
C LYS A 110 -52.94 -20.37 -2.05
N GLU A 111 -53.46 -20.99 -1.00
CA GLU A 111 -54.78 -21.62 -1.04
C GLU A 111 -55.51 -21.36 0.27
N GLU A 112 -56.12 -20.17 0.40
CA GLU A 112 -57.36 -19.95 1.16
C GLU A 112 -57.78 -18.49 0.95
N GLU A 113 -58.45 -18.21 -0.16
CA GLU A 113 -59.50 -17.17 -0.29
C GLU A 113 -59.96 -17.11 -1.75
N ARG A 114 -60.70 -18.14 -2.16
CA ARG A 114 -61.53 -18.02 -3.36
C ARG A 114 -62.76 -18.89 -3.24
N ASN A 115 -63.69 -18.46 -2.39
CA ASN A 115 -65.10 -18.79 -2.52
C ASN A 115 -65.95 -17.71 -1.85
N GLY A 116 -66.78 -17.03 -2.64
CA GLY A 116 -67.85 -16.17 -2.13
C GLY A 116 -68.02 -14.84 -2.86
N SER A 117 -68.42 -14.88 -4.13
CA SER A 117 -69.11 -13.75 -4.75
C SER A 117 -70.62 -13.97 -4.58
N THR A 118 -71.34 -13.00 -4.03
CA THR A 118 -72.60 -12.45 -4.60
C THR A 118 -73.25 -11.38 -3.70
N ALA A 119 -73.90 -10.42 -4.37
CA ALA A 119 -75.04 -9.59 -3.94
C ALA A 119 -74.80 -8.14 -3.43
N ALA A 120 -74.95 -7.24 -4.41
CA ALA A 120 -75.58 -5.91 -4.43
C ALA A 120 -76.25 -5.30 -3.18
N GLY A 121 -76.13 -3.97 -3.02
CA GLY A 121 -77.07 -3.17 -2.24
C GLY A 121 -76.68 -1.69 -2.05
N ASN A 122 -77.45 -0.80 -2.67
CA ASN A 122 -77.45 0.67 -2.57
C ASN A 122 -77.41 1.27 -1.14
N GLY A 123 -76.90 2.51 -1.00
CA GLY A 123 -77.49 3.45 -0.04
C GLY A 123 -76.64 4.58 0.56
N THR A 124 -76.74 5.76 -0.05
CA THR A 124 -76.92 7.10 0.59
C THR A 124 -75.81 7.81 1.40
N VAL A 125 -75.77 9.11 1.10
CA VAL A 125 -74.92 10.23 1.56
C VAL A 125 -75.38 10.77 2.93
N ARG A 126 -74.45 11.17 3.82
CA ARG A 126 -74.30 12.55 4.37
C ARG A 126 -73.15 12.72 5.40
N PRO A 127 -72.60 13.94 5.54
CA PRO A 127 -71.37 14.26 6.29
C PRO A 127 -71.67 14.75 7.71
N ILE A 128 -70.65 14.84 8.59
CA ILE A 128 -70.40 15.95 9.55
C ILE A 128 -69.13 15.66 10.38
N ALA A 129 -68.44 16.75 10.67
CA ALA A 129 -67.13 16.92 11.30
C ALA A 129 -66.98 16.40 12.74
N GLY A 130 -65.72 16.18 13.15
CA GLY A 130 -65.34 16.23 14.56
C GLY A 130 -64.01 15.56 14.92
N ARG A 131 -63.01 16.42 15.19
CA ARG A 131 -61.92 16.25 16.17
C ARG A 131 -60.60 15.62 15.70
N LEU A 132 -59.59 16.49 15.67
CA LEU A 132 -58.16 16.21 15.70
C LEU A 132 -57.79 15.44 16.96
N GLU A 133 -57.22 14.25 16.81
CA GLU A 133 -56.28 13.66 17.75
C GLU A 133 -55.11 13.07 16.95
N ASN A 134 -53.91 13.58 17.25
CA ASN A 134 -52.65 13.13 16.70
C ASN A 134 -52.32 11.74 17.26
N THR A 135 -52.15 10.76 16.39
CA THR A 135 -51.45 9.51 16.72
C THR A 135 -50.16 9.46 15.93
N GLU A 136 -49.06 9.81 16.59
CA GLU A 136 -47.71 9.44 16.17
C GLU A 136 -47.52 7.90 16.30
N PRO A 137 -46.76 7.25 15.41
CA PRO A 137 -46.23 5.93 15.69
C PRO A 137 -45.01 6.02 16.62
N ALA A 138 -45.18 5.52 17.83
CA ALA A 138 -44.16 5.18 18.81
C ALA A 138 -43.21 4.08 18.26
N ASP A 139 -41.98 3.87 18.71
CA ASP A 139 -41.19 4.48 19.78
C ASP A 139 -39.72 4.19 19.48
N SER A 140 -38.89 5.23 19.49
CA SER A 140 -37.45 5.18 19.64
C SER A 140 -37.12 5.07 21.13
N ARG A 141 -36.60 3.92 21.57
CA ARG A 141 -36.12 3.74 22.95
C ARG A 141 -34.64 3.32 22.95
N PRO A 142 -33.73 4.08 23.57
CA PRO A 142 -32.35 3.61 23.79
C PRO A 142 -32.34 2.52 24.88
N PRO A 143 -31.38 1.57 24.85
CA PRO A 143 -31.28 0.56 25.90
C PRO A 143 -30.87 1.20 27.23
N PRO A 144 -31.29 0.63 28.38
CA PRO A 144 -30.99 1.20 29.68
C PRO A 144 -29.51 1.03 30.01
N SER A 145 -28.90 2.09 30.55
CA SER A 145 -27.64 2.01 31.27
C SER A 145 -27.83 1.18 32.54
N SER A 146 -27.32 -0.05 32.56
CA SER A 146 -27.31 -0.89 33.76
C SER A 146 -25.89 -1.24 34.16
N SER A 147 -25.34 -0.47 35.10
CA SER A 147 -24.39 -0.99 36.07
C SER A 147 -25.14 -2.00 36.97
N SER A 148 -25.10 -3.27 36.60
CA SER A 148 -25.58 -4.36 37.45
C SER A 148 -24.80 -5.62 37.14
N SER A 149 -24.17 -6.18 38.18
CA SER A 149 -23.56 -7.51 38.20
C SER A 149 -24.49 -8.56 37.61
N SER A 150 -24.24 -9.01 36.38
CA SER A 150 -24.98 -10.09 35.73
C SER A 150 -24.34 -11.42 36.08
N SER A 151 -25.13 -12.34 36.64
CA SER A 151 -24.79 -13.77 36.63
C SER A 151 -24.54 -14.22 35.17
N PRO A 152 -23.59 -15.14 34.93
CA PRO A 152 -23.34 -15.64 33.58
C PRO A 152 -24.62 -16.26 33.00
N ALA A 153 -24.88 -15.99 31.72
CA ALA A 153 -25.95 -16.64 30.98
C ALA A 153 -25.77 -18.18 31.07
N PRO A 154 -26.85 -18.97 31.08
CA PRO A 154 -26.73 -20.42 31.03
C PRO A 154 -25.94 -20.82 29.77
N PRO A 155 -25.08 -21.86 29.85
CA PRO A 155 -24.35 -22.34 28.69
C PRO A 155 -25.31 -22.76 27.59
N LEU A 156 -24.92 -22.50 26.34
CA LEU A 156 -25.68 -22.89 25.15
C LEU A 156 -25.83 -24.42 25.10
N SER A 157 -26.95 -24.90 24.55
CA SER A 157 -27.14 -26.33 24.36
C SER A 157 -26.31 -26.86 23.19
N ASP A 158 -26.00 -28.16 23.17
CA ASP A 158 -25.29 -28.79 22.05
C ASP A 158 -26.00 -28.57 20.69
N GLU A 159 -27.34 -28.47 20.70
CA GLU A 159 -28.15 -28.16 19.51
C GLU A 159 -27.90 -26.73 19.04
N ASP A 160 -27.83 -25.76 19.96
CA ASP A 160 -27.55 -24.36 19.64
C ASP A 160 -26.13 -24.19 19.05
N VAL A 161 -25.14 -24.91 19.58
CA VAL A 161 -23.77 -24.90 19.08
C VAL A 161 -23.70 -25.52 17.67
N ALA A 162 -24.40 -26.64 17.44
CA ALA A 162 -24.48 -27.27 16.12
C ALA A 162 -25.14 -26.35 15.07
N ASP A 163 -26.19 -25.62 15.45
CA ASP A 163 -26.81 -24.61 14.59
C ASP A 163 -25.85 -23.46 14.25
N CYS A 164 -25.05 -23.00 15.21
CA CYS A 164 -23.98 -22.02 14.99
C CYS A 164 -22.94 -22.56 13.99
N GLN A 165 -22.48 -23.80 14.15
CA GLN A 165 -21.51 -24.43 13.24
C GLN A 165 -22.06 -24.58 11.81
N ALA A 166 -23.35 -24.90 11.66
CA ALA A 166 -24.01 -24.96 10.36
C ALA A 166 -24.08 -23.58 9.69
N LEU A 167 -24.38 -22.53 10.47
CA LEU A 167 -24.38 -21.15 9.98
C LEU A 167 -22.97 -20.68 9.61
N ALA A 168 -21.96 -21.00 10.42
CA ALA A 168 -20.56 -20.71 10.15
C ALA A 168 -20.07 -21.39 8.86
N THR A 169 -20.51 -22.63 8.59
CA THR A 169 -20.24 -23.31 7.31
C THR A 169 -20.79 -22.53 6.12
N THR A 170 -22.00 -21.99 6.23
CA THR A 170 -22.59 -21.13 5.20
C THR A 170 -21.81 -19.81 5.05
N ALA A 171 -21.41 -19.21 6.18
CA ALA A 171 -20.60 -18.00 6.19
C ALA A 171 -19.22 -18.21 5.55
N SER A 172 -18.60 -19.38 5.74
CA SER A 172 -17.31 -19.74 5.14
C SER A 172 -17.33 -19.62 3.61
N VAL A 173 -18.40 -20.11 2.96
CA VAL A 173 -18.59 -19.99 1.50
C VAL A 173 -18.64 -18.51 1.10
N ARG A 174 -19.34 -17.68 1.88
CA ARG A 174 -19.40 -16.24 1.66
C ARG A 174 -18.05 -15.55 1.85
N CYS A 175 -17.25 -15.97 2.84
CA CYS A 175 -15.87 -15.51 3.02
C CYS A 175 -15.05 -15.79 1.76
N TYR A 176 -15.09 -17.04 1.23
CA TYR A 176 -14.34 -17.40 0.02
C TYR A 176 -14.81 -16.64 -1.23
N GLN A 177 -16.10 -16.36 -1.37
CA GLN A 177 -16.63 -15.51 -2.46
C GLN A 177 -16.00 -14.12 -2.42
N ILE A 178 -16.08 -13.44 -1.27
CA ILE A 178 -15.56 -12.08 -1.11
C ILE A 178 -14.03 -12.05 -1.24
N LEU A 179 -13.32 -12.99 -0.59
CA LEU A 179 -11.86 -13.09 -0.65
C LEU A 179 -11.36 -13.29 -2.08
N SER A 180 -11.86 -14.32 -2.77
CA SER A 180 -11.38 -14.64 -4.12
C SER A 180 -11.64 -13.52 -5.11
N ARG A 181 -12.83 -12.90 -5.07
CA ARG A 181 -13.19 -11.78 -5.94
C ARG A 181 -12.38 -10.53 -5.62
N SER A 182 -12.21 -10.19 -4.35
CA SER A 182 -11.49 -8.98 -3.95
C SER A 182 -9.99 -9.09 -4.25
N LEU A 183 -9.37 -10.24 -3.96
CA LEU A 183 -7.97 -10.48 -4.29
C LEU A 183 -7.71 -10.51 -5.80
N LEU A 184 -8.68 -11.01 -6.59
CA LEU A 184 -8.66 -10.90 -8.05
C LEU A 184 -8.63 -9.44 -8.50
N LEU A 185 -9.45 -8.57 -7.90
CA LEU A 185 -9.48 -7.14 -8.21
C LEU A 185 -8.18 -6.44 -7.81
N CYS A 186 -7.59 -6.80 -6.66
CA CYS A 186 -6.28 -6.30 -6.25
C CYS A 186 -5.14 -6.74 -7.18
N GLY A 187 -5.32 -7.82 -7.96
CA GLY A 187 -4.30 -8.40 -8.83
C GLY A 187 -3.50 -9.56 -8.22
N CYS A 188 -3.86 -10.01 -7.01
CA CYS A 188 -3.26 -11.16 -6.31
C CYS A 188 -3.80 -12.48 -6.86
N LEU A 189 -3.45 -12.82 -8.10
CA LEU A 189 -4.05 -13.94 -8.84
C LEU A 189 -3.83 -15.30 -8.17
N ARG A 190 -2.66 -15.52 -7.55
CA ARG A 190 -2.35 -16.77 -6.85
C ARG A 190 -3.24 -16.93 -5.62
N SER A 191 -3.26 -15.94 -4.73
CA SER A 191 -4.10 -15.96 -3.52
C SER A 191 -5.59 -16.05 -3.88
N ALA A 192 -6.04 -15.30 -4.90
CA ALA A 192 -7.40 -15.40 -5.41
C ALA A 192 -7.75 -16.82 -5.87
N HIS A 193 -6.84 -17.48 -6.61
CA HIS A 193 -7.01 -18.88 -7.04
C HIS A 193 -7.09 -19.85 -5.86
N THR A 194 -6.21 -19.70 -4.86
CA THR A 194 -6.18 -20.54 -3.66
C THR A 194 -7.50 -20.46 -2.89
N PHE A 195 -7.96 -19.25 -2.55
CA PHE A 195 -9.22 -19.07 -1.83
C PHE A 195 -10.44 -19.49 -2.65
N CYS A 196 -10.45 -19.23 -3.97
CA CYS A 196 -11.51 -19.69 -4.86
C CYS A 196 -11.61 -21.22 -4.89
N THR A 197 -10.47 -21.91 -4.90
CA THR A 197 -10.40 -23.38 -4.91
C THR A 197 -10.90 -23.95 -3.60
N ARG A 198 -10.50 -23.37 -2.46
CA ARG A 198 -11.02 -23.76 -1.13
C ARG A 198 -12.53 -23.58 -1.04
N GLY A 199 -13.06 -22.47 -1.51
CA GLY A 199 -14.50 -22.24 -1.55
C GLY A 199 -15.25 -23.27 -2.40
N LEU A 200 -14.74 -23.58 -3.60
CA LEU A 200 -15.35 -24.58 -4.49
C LEU A 200 -15.22 -26.01 -3.95
N ALA A 201 -14.26 -26.29 -3.08
CA ALA A 201 -14.19 -27.59 -2.39
C ALA A 201 -15.35 -27.76 -1.39
N LEU A 202 -15.81 -26.67 -0.78
CA LEU A 202 -16.96 -26.67 0.14
C LEU A 202 -18.30 -26.55 -0.58
N ALA A 203 -18.35 -25.77 -1.67
CA ALA A 203 -19.55 -25.56 -2.47
C ALA A 203 -19.22 -25.66 -3.98
N PRO A 204 -19.13 -26.89 -4.53
CA PRO A 204 -18.72 -27.11 -5.93
C PRO A 204 -19.61 -26.43 -6.96
N ASP A 205 -20.90 -26.32 -6.67
CA ASP A 205 -21.93 -25.72 -7.54
C ASP A 205 -22.13 -24.21 -7.29
N ASP A 206 -21.27 -23.58 -6.48
CA ASP A 206 -21.38 -22.15 -6.22
C ASP A 206 -21.04 -21.32 -7.46
N ARG A 207 -22.07 -20.65 -8.00
CA ARG A 207 -21.96 -19.92 -9.26
C ARG A 207 -21.00 -18.73 -9.19
N GLU A 208 -20.97 -17.97 -8.09
CA GLU A 208 -20.10 -16.79 -7.95
C GLU A 208 -18.62 -17.22 -7.92
N LEU A 209 -18.30 -18.30 -7.20
CA LEU A 209 -16.96 -18.87 -7.18
C LEU A 209 -16.56 -19.46 -8.54
N GLN A 210 -17.47 -20.16 -9.25
CA GLN A 210 -17.20 -20.68 -10.59
C GLN A 210 -16.92 -19.55 -11.60
N GLU A 211 -17.70 -18.46 -11.56
CA GLU A 211 -17.49 -17.27 -12.38
C GLU A 211 -16.13 -16.62 -12.06
N THR A 212 -15.81 -16.48 -10.76
CA THR A 212 -14.52 -15.94 -10.30
C THR A 212 -13.34 -16.78 -10.77
N ARG A 213 -13.43 -18.11 -10.67
CA ARG A 213 -12.44 -19.05 -11.22
C ARG A 213 -12.23 -18.85 -12.72
N GLY A 214 -13.31 -18.63 -13.47
CA GLY A 214 -13.26 -18.31 -14.89
C GLY A 214 -12.50 -17.01 -15.19
N HIS A 215 -12.71 -15.96 -14.38
CA HIS A 215 -11.98 -14.69 -14.51
C HIS A 215 -10.50 -14.82 -14.17
N ILE A 216 -10.16 -15.53 -13.09
CA ILE A 216 -8.78 -15.84 -12.72
C ILE A 216 -8.07 -16.53 -13.90
N GLY A 217 -8.69 -17.56 -14.51
CA GLY A 217 -8.13 -18.26 -15.66
C GLY A 217 -7.91 -17.37 -16.88
N LYS A 218 -8.81 -16.42 -17.16
CA LYS A 218 -8.64 -15.45 -18.27
C LYS A 218 -7.43 -14.54 -18.02
N LEU A 219 -7.29 -13.98 -16.81
CA LEU A 219 -6.18 -13.09 -16.47
C LEU A 219 -4.84 -13.82 -16.38
N ALA A 220 -4.81 -15.03 -15.79
CA ALA A 220 -3.64 -15.90 -15.75
C ALA A 220 -3.06 -16.13 -17.16
N ARG A 221 -3.91 -16.51 -18.11
CA ARG A 221 -3.51 -16.72 -19.51
C ARG A 221 -3.06 -15.43 -20.20
N ARG A 222 -3.62 -14.27 -19.84
CA ARG A 222 -3.16 -12.97 -20.36
C ARG A 222 -1.76 -12.65 -19.83
N TYR A 223 -1.55 -12.77 -18.52
CA TYR A 223 -0.28 -12.53 -17.85
C TYR A 223 0.86 -13.40 -18.44
N LEU A 224 0.62 -14.71 -18.56
CA LEU A 224 1.63 -15.65 -19.09
C LEU A 224 1.94 -15.42 -20.58
N ARG A 225 0.98 -14.96 -21.39
CA ARG A 225 1.22 -14.56 -22.79
C ARG A 225 2.09 -13.30 -22.87
N SER A 226 1.81 -12.28 -22.06
CA SER A 226 2.61 -11.06 -22.01
C SER A 226 4.06 -11.35 -21.62
N ARG A 227 4.29 -12.23 -20.64
CA ARG A 227 5.63 -12.61 -20.19
C ARG A 227 6.46 -13.30 -21.29
N ARG A 228 5.81 -14.15 -22.11
CA ARG A 228 6.44 -14.81 -23.28
C ARG A 228 6.78 -13.84 -24.42
N GLY A 229 5.93 -12.83 -24.65
CA GLY A 229 6.15 -11.80 -25.66
C GLY A 229 7.39 -10.95 -25.36
N SER A 230 7.56 -10.52 -24.11
CA SER A 230 8.71 -9.73 -23.66
C SER A 230 10.03 -10.51 -23.66
N SER A 231 10.02 -11.83 -23.47
CA SER A 231 11.22 -12.67 -23.57
C SER A 231 11.68 -12.97 -25.00
N SER A 232 10.84 -12.72 -26.02
CA SER A 232 11.14 -13.08 -27.42
C SER A 232 11.93 -12.01 -28.19
N SER A 233 12.11 -10.81 -27.62
CA SER A 233 12.90 -9.72 -28.21
C SER A 233 14.38 -9.71 -27.80
N SER A 234 14.82 -10.63 -26.93
CA SER A 234 16.19 -10.66 -26.42
C SER A 234 16.70 -12.07 -26.12
N SER A 235 16.66 -12.97 -27.11
CA SER A 235 17.41 -14.22 -27.02
C SER A 235 17.90 -14.67 -28.40
N SER A 236 19.20 -14.48 -28.60
CA SER A 236 20.01 -15.28 -29.50
C SER A 236 19.80 -16.76 -29.21
N LYS A 237 19.58 -17.55 -30.27
CA LYS A 237 19.44 -19.01 -30.24
C LYS A 237 20.53 -19.66 -29.38
N SER A 238 20.15 -20.19 -28.22
CA SER A 238 20.86 -21.30 -27.59
C SER A 238 19.97 -22.54 -27.71
N GLU A 239 20.39 -23.47 -28.55
CA GLU A 239 19.83 -24.82 -28.60
C GLU A 239 20.17 -25.53 -27.28
N GLY A 240 19.16 -25.84 -26.47
CA GLY A 240 19.37 -26.56 -25.21
C GLY A 240 18.12 -26.61 -24.32
N SER A 241 17.43 -27.75 -24.36
CA SER A 241 16.27 -28.15 -23.54
C SER A 241 14.96 -27.42 -23.82
N GLU A 242 14.21 -27.93 -24.79
CA GLU A 242 12.76 -27.72 -24.85
C GLU A 242 12.14 -28.33 -23.58
N ALA A 243 11.62 -27.48 -22.69
CA ALA A 243 10.63 -27.91 -21.72
C ALA A 243 9.39 -28.35 -22.50
N GLN A 244 9.26 -29.66 -22.68
CA GLN A 244 8.15 -30.34 -23.33
C GLN A 244 6.85 -30.03 -22.58
N VAL A 245 6.11 -29.02 -23.05
CA VAL A 245 4.71 -28.81 -22.63
C VAL A 245 3.87 -29.77 -23.46
N ASP A 246 3.45 -30.88 -22.84
CA ASP A 246 2.55 -31.84 -23.46
C ASP A 246 1.27 -31.15 -23.96
N ARG A 247 1.10 -31.11 -25.29
CA ARG A 247 -0.18 -30.79 -25.92
C ARG A 247 -1.06 -32.04 -25.86
N ILE A 248 -1.75 -32.25 -24.75
CA ILE A 248 -2.77 -33.31 -24.66
C ILE A 248 -4.10 -32.77 -25.17
N HIS A 249 -4.65 -33.42 -26.21
CA HIS A 249 -6.05 -33.29 -26.60
C HIS A 249 -6.92 -34.12 -25.66
N THR A 250 -7.77 -33.47 -24.87
CA THR A 250 -9.00 -34.04 -24.31
C THR A 250 -10.07 -32.96 -24.56
N GLY A 251 -11.07 -33.18 -25.40
CA GLY A 251 -12.17 -34.10 -25.12
C GLY A 251 -13.23 -33.33 -24.33
N ASP A 252 -14.12 -32.66 -25.05
CA ASP A 252 -15.40 -32.07 -24.60
C ASP A 252 -15.37 -30.86 -23.64
N ASP A 253 -14.78 -29.76 -24.10
CA ASP A 253 -15.24 -28.38 -23.91
C ASP A 253 -14.27 -27.46 -24.66
N GLY A 254 -14.77 -26.53 -25.46
CA GLY A 254 -13.99 -25.75 -26.44
C GLY A 254 -12.95 -24.75 -25.91
N ASP A 255 -12.24 -25.02 -24.80
CA ASP A 255 -11.16 -24.18 -24.27
C ASP A 255 -9.78 -24.73 -24.67
N SER A 256 -9.23 -24.18 -25.75
CA SER A 256 -7.81 -24.35 -26.14
C SER A 256 -6.91 -23.56 -25.16
N GLY A 257 -6.93 -23.96 -23.90
CA GLY A 257 -6.33 -23.22 -22.79
C GLY A 257 -4.94 -23.74 -22.44
N ILE A 258 -3.94 -22.85 -22.45
CA ILE A 258 -2.65 -23.08 -21.77
C ILE A 258 -2.94 -23.51 -20.32
N ARG A 259 -2.58 -24.75 -19.94
CA ARG A 259 -2.52 -25.16 -18.53
C ARG A 259 -1.45 -24.30 -17.84
N TYR A 260 -1.81 -23.69 -16.71
CA TYR A 260 -0.88 -22.95 -15.86
C TYR A 260 -0.82 -23.59 -14.48
N SER A 261 0.34 -23.55 -13.84
CA SER A 261 0.43 -23.87 -12.41
C SER A 261 0.03 -22.64 -11.59
N PRO A 262 -0.73 -22.78 -10.48
CA PRO A 262 -0.95 -21.67 -9.54
C PRO A 262 0.37 -21.05 -9.05
N ALA A 263 1.45 -21.85 -9.01
CA ALA A 263 2.78 -21.38 -8.63
C ALA A 263 3.42 -20.42 -9.65
N ASP A 264 2.87 -20.31 -10.87
CA ASP A 264 3.34 -19.39 -11.90
C ASP A 264 2.60 -18.04 -11.87
N LEU A 265 1.52 -17.94 -11.08
CA LEU A 265 0.68 -16.75 -11.01
C LEU A 265 1.34 -15.67 -10.17
N PRO A 266 1.21 -14.39 -10.55
CA PRO A 266 1.61 -13.28 -9.70
C PRO A 266 0.72 -13.26 -8.45
N ASP A 267 1.31 -12.88 -7.32
CA ASP A 267 0.57 -12.63 -6.08
C ASP A 267 0.74 -11.21 -5.54
N ARG A 268 1.37 -10.36 -6.36
CA ARG A 268 1.58 -8.95 -6.14
C ARG A 268 0.69 -8.16 -7.10
N GLY A 269 -0.06 -7.25 -6.54
CA GLY A 269 -0.94 -6.35 -7.24
C GLY A 269 -0.81 -4.92 -6.71
N SER A 270 -1.85 -4.14 -6.87
CA SER A 270 -1.86 -2.75 -6.40
C SER A 270 -3.25 -2.35 -5.94
N VAL A 271 -3.31 -1.40 -5.02
CA VAL A 271 -4.54 -0.87 -4.43
C VAL A 271 -4.46 0.65 -4.37
N ARG A 272 -5.53 1.30 -3.92
CA ARG A 272 -5.58 2.75 -3.78
C ARG A 272 -4.53 3.22 -2.77
N ARG A 273 -3.83 4.29 -3.14
CA ARG A 273 -2.91 5.03 -2.26
C ARG A 273 -3.54 6.40 -1.97
N GLU A 274 -4.48 6.45 -1.05
CA GLU A 274 -5.26 7.65 -0.76
C GLU A 274 -5.47 7.84 0.73
N ILE A 275 -5.86 9.04 1.14
CA ILE A 275 -6.36 9.28 2.50
C ILE A 275 -7.78 8.74 2.52
N TYR A 276 -7.99 7.61 3.21
CA TYR A 276 -9.33 7.04 3.37
C TYR A 276 -10.30 8.07 3.97
N PRO A 277 -11.56 8.16 3.50
CA PRO A 277 -12.50 9.20 3.93
C PRO A 277 -12.78 9.25 5.44
N TRP A 278 -12.60 8.13 6.14
CA TRP A 278 -12.77 8.01 7.60
C TRP A 278 -11.44 8.07 8.37
N ASN A 279 -10.30 8.32 7.71
CA ASN A 279 -9.03 8.49 8.38
C ASN A 279 -8.96 9.87 9.05
N THR A 280 -9.12 9.89 10.38
CA THR A 280 -9.03 11.10 11.21
C THR A 280 -7.65 11.37 11.78
N TYR A 281 -6.67 10.51 11.49
CA TYR A 281 -5.31 10.58 12.04
C TYR A 281 -4.32 11.34 11.15
N GLU A 282 -4.64 11.55 9.87
CA GLU A 282 -3.76 12.30 8.98
C GLU A 282 -3.79 13.79 9.34
N PRO A 283 -2.68 14.37 9.81
CA PRO A 283 -2.66 15.76 10.24
C PRO A 283 -2.59 16.71 9.03
N ASP A 284 -3.06 17.95 9.21
CA ASP A 284 -2.59 19.04 8.37
C ASP A 284 -1.10 19.30 8.67
N ARG A 285 -0.23 18.78 7.81
CA ARG A 285 1.24 18.89 7.91
C ARG A 285 1.72 20.35 7.86
N PHE A 286 0.93 21.26 7.30
CA PHE A 286 1.31 22.66 7.06
C PHE A 286 0.78 23.61 8.14
N SER A 287 -0.08 23.13 9.03
CA SER A 287 -0.60 23.95 10.13
C SER A 287 0.53 24.47 11.03
N ALA A 288 0.33 25.65 11.63
CA ALA A 288 1.28 26.24 12.56
C ALA A 288 1.60 25.31 13.75
N ALA A 289 0.62 24.53 14.21
CA ALA A 289 0.81 23.55 15.28
C ALA A 289 1.72 22.39 14.85
N SER A 290 1.51 21.84 13.64
CA SER A 290 2.36 20.78 13.07
C SER A 290 3.79 21.27 12.87
N LEU A 291 3.97 22.47 12.29
CA LEU A 291 5.29 23.07 12.10
C LEU A 291 5.98 23.36 13.44
N ALA A 292 5.27 23.85 14.46
CA ALA A 292 5.84 24.08 15.79
C ALA A 292 6.29 22.77 16.45
N PHE A 293 5.48 21.70 16.34
CA PHE A 293 5.84 20.38 16.84
C PHE A 293 7.10 19.84 16.15
N LEU A 294 7.13 19.85 14.81
CA LEU A 294 8.27 19.35 14.04
C LEU A 294 9.53 20.16 14.31
N ASN A 295 9.46 21.49 14.36
CA ASN A 295 10.60 22.34 14.71
C ASN A 295 11.09 22.10 16.15
N GLY A 296 10.18 21.80 17.09
CA GLY A 296 10.55 21.43 18.46
C GLY A 296 11.35 20.12 18.53
N LYS A 297 10.99 19.12 17.72
CA LYS A 297 11.77 17.87 17.57
C LYS A 297 13.10 18.13 16.84
N LEU A 298 13.05 18.90 15.75
CA LEU A 298 14.21 19.22 14.93
C LEU A 298 15.29 19.98 15.71
N ALA A 299 14.93 20.89 16.63
CA ALA A 299 15.89 21.67 17.40
C ALA A 299 16.91 20.81 18.19
N GLN A 300 16.55 19.57 18.54
CA GLN A 300 17.45 18.62 19.22
C GLN A 300 18.42 17.93 18.26
N ALA A 301 17.98 17.69 17.02
CA ALA A 301 18.71 16.91 16.02
C ALA A 301 19.50 17.78 15.02
N GLY A 302 19.01 18.98 14.72
CA GLY A 302 19.53 19.92 13.73
C GLY A 302 19.25 21.36 14.16
N PRO A 303 19.99 21.90 15.16
CA PRO A 303 19.65 23.19 15.81
C PRO A 303 19.74 24.41 14.88
N LYS A 304 20.50 24.32 13.79
CA LYS A 304 20.62 25.36 12.76
C LYS A 304 19.54 25.26 11.67
N CYS A 305 18.59 24.35 11.79
CA CYS A 305 17.59 24.09 10.76
C CYS A 305 16.18 24.43 11.21
N GLU A 306 15.29 24.62 10.24
CA GLU A 306 13.85 24.66 10.43
C GLU A 306 13.08 23.88 9.39
N VAL A 307 11.91 23.40 9.80
CA VAL A 307 10.91 22.86 8.89
C VAL A 307 9.99 23.99 8.44
N CYS A 308 9.87 24.18 7.14
CA CYS A 308 8.98 25.14 6.51
C CYS A 308 8.11 24.46 5.46
N ALA A 309 6.94 25.05 5.16
CA ALA A 309 6.19 24.68 3.97
C ALA A 309 6.86 25.31 2.74
N THR A 310 7.00 24.53 1.68
CA THR A 310 7.58 24.95 0.39
C THR A 310 6.74 24.42 -0.75
N GLU A 311 6.75 25.11 -1.87
CA GLU A 311 5.96 24.77 -3.05
C GLU A 311 6.86 24.05 -4.07
N LEU A 312 6.50 22.81 -4.43
CA LEU A 312 7.25 21.97 -5.36
C LEU A 312 6.41 21.61 -6.59
N PRO A 313 7.02 21.33 -7.75
CA PRO A 313 6.30 20.85 -8.92
C PRO A 313 5.56 19.54 -8.63
N VAL A 314 4.34 19.39 -9.15
CA VAL A 314 3.68 18.08 -9.22
C VAL A 314 4.47 17.20 -10.19
N LEU A 315 4.89 16.02 -9.73
CA LEU A 315 5.70 15.11 -10.52
C LEU A 315 4.82 14.17 -11.36
N ALA A 316 5.29 13.84 -12.56
CA ALA A 316 4.65 12.87 -13.46
C ALA A 316 5.68 11.83 -13.91
N GLU A 317 5.23 10.66 -14.36
CA GLU A 317 6.11 9.55 -14.80
C GLU A 317 6.58 9.67 -16.25
N HIS A 318 6.17 10.71 -16.97
CA HIS A 318 6.59 11.02 -18.33
C HIS A 318 6.80 12.53 -18.49
N ASP A 319 7.73 12.93 -19.36
CA ASP A 319 7.69 14.29 -19.88
C ASP A 319 6.37 14.41 -20.64
N ASP A 320 5.54 15.41 -20.33
CA ASP A 320 4.40 15.77 -21.15
C ASP A 320 4.94 16.18 -22.54
N ASP A 321 5.14 15.18 -23.41
CA ASP A 321 5.58 15.28 -24.80
C ASP A 321 4.47 15.92 -25.69
N ASP A 322 3.66 16.83 -25.13
CA ASP A 322 2.99 17.81 -25.96
C ASP A 322 4.05 18.86 -26.34
N ASP A 323 4.73 18.55 -27.44
CA ASP A 323 5.49 19.42 -28.34
C ASP A 323 4.67 20.64 -28.87
N ASN A 324 3.59 20.97 -28.18
CA ASN A 324 2.66 22.06 -28.46
C ASN A 324 2.43 22.97 -27.24
N ASN A 325 3.41 23.08 -26.33
CA ASN A 325 3.45 24.16 -25.34
C ASN A 325 3.75 25.52 -26.02
N THR A 326 2.89 25.92 -26.96
CA THR A 326 2.72 27.28 -27.46
C THR A 326 1.84 28.11 -26.52
N SER A 327 1.28 27.50 -25.47
CA SER A 327 0.46 28.14 -24.45
C SER A 327 1.19 28.07 -23.12
N GLY A 328 2.00 29.09 -22.78
CA GLY A 328 2.85 29.19 -21.59
C GLY A 328 2.13 29.08 -20.24
N VAL A 329 1.49 27.94 -19.98
CA VAL A 329 0.83 27.58 -18.73
C VAL A 329 1.91 27.03 -17.79
N ALA A 330 2.03 27.67 -16.62
CA ALA A 330 2.94 27.22 -15.58
C ALA A 330 2.56 25.79 -15.13
N ARG A 331 3.57 24.96 -14.87
CA ARG A 331 3.35 23.60 -14.36
C ARG A 331 2.63 23.65 -13.00
N PRO A 332 1.71 22.70 -12.74
CA PRO A 332 1.06 22.63 -11.44
C PRO A 332 2.07 22.36 -10.33
N THR A 333 1.82 22.95 -9.18
CA THR A 333 2.63 22.85 -7.97
C THR A 333 1.81 22.28 -6.82
N CYS A 334 2.49 21.76 -5.81
CA CYS A 334 1.90 21.28 -4.57
C CYS A 334 2.74 21.71 -3.37
N TRP A 335 2.09 21.86 -2.22
CA TRP A 335 2.76 22.14 -0.96
C TRP A 335 3.42 20.88 -0.41
N GLN A 336 4.67 21.01 0.00
CA GLN A 336 5.43 20.00 0.73
C GLN A 336 6.15 20.64 1.91
N LEU A 337 6.65 19.81 2.82
CA LEU A 337 7.57 20.28 3.86
C LEU A 337 8.99 20.28 3.29
N GLY A 338 9.79 21.26 3.71
CA GLY A 338 11.21 21.37 3.39
C GLY A 338 12.00 21.70 4.64
N LEU A 339 13.29 21.36 4.62
CA LEU A 339 14.24 21.70 5.67
C LEU A 339 15.07 22.92 5.22
N PHE A 340 15.17 23.96 6.03
CA PHE A 340 15.86 25.21 5.70
C PHE A 340 16.89 25.56 6.77
N ALA A 341 17.99 26.19 6.36
CA ALA A 341 18.99 26.69 7.29
C ALA A 341 18.51 28.00 7.94
N ARG A 342 18.42 28.05 9.27
CA ARG A 342 18.21 29.29 10.05
C ARG A 342 19.47 30.14 10.12
N GLU A 343 20.60 29.48 10.14
CA GLU A 343 21.93 30.05 10.29
C GLU A 343 22.87 29.46 9.23
N PRO A 344 23.98 30.14 8.89
CA PRO A 344 24.96 29.57 7.98
C PRO A 344 25.54 28.24 8.52
N ILE A 345 25.69 27.27 7.62
CA ILE A 345 26.26 25.94 7.88
C ILE A 345 27.55 25.81 7.07
N ALA A 346 28.66 25.54 7.75
CA ALA A 346 29.96 25.43 7.11
C ALA A 346 30.08 24.16 6.26
N PRO A 347 30.93 24.15 5.22
CA PRO A 347 31.25 22.92 4.50
C PRO A 347 31.76 21.83 5.45
N GLY A 348 31.26 20.60 5.29
CA GLY A 348 31.59 19.47 6.16
C GLY A 348 30.93 19.52 7.54
N GLU A 349 30.13 20.54 7.86
CA GLU A 349 29.40 20.62 9.13
C GLU A 349 28.18 19.69 9.11
N ALA A 350 27.87 19.06 10.26
CA ALA A 350 26.68 18.25 10.41
C ALA A 350 25.43 19.14 10.47
N VAL A 351 24.49 18.89 9.56
CA VAL A 351 23.21 19.60 9.43
C VAL A 351 22.15 18.99 10.35
N LEU A 352 22.10 17.66 10.40
CA LEU A 352 21.11 16.88 11.15
C LEU A 352 21.76 15.60 11.68
N ARG A 353 21.47 15.22 12.92
CA ARG A 353 21.80 13.92 13.52
C ARG A 353 20.54 13.30 14.09
N GLU A 354 20.05 12.25 13.46
CA GLU A 354 18.79 11.60 13.83
C GLU A 354 19.02 10.15 14.25
N TYR A 355 18.34 9.76 15.32
CA TYR A 355 18.26 8.38 15.81
C TYR A 355 16.83 7.88 15.58
N SER A 356 16.69 6.69 14.99
CA SER A 356 15.38 6.08 14.75
C SER A 356 15.30 4.65 15.28
N LEU A 357 14.26 4.41 16.08
CA LEU A 357 13.87 3.08 16.54
C LEU A 357 12.89 2.40 15.60
N LEU A 358 12.33 3.13 14.62
CA LEU A 358 11.53 2.53 13.56
C LEU A 358 12.47 1.95 12.51
N THR A 359 13.21 0.93 12.94
CA THR A 359 14.30 0.26 12.24
C THR A 359 14.08 -1.25 12.29
N ALA A 360 14.35 -1.92 11.18
CA ALA A 360 14.17 -3.35 11.02
C ALA A 360 15.28 -3.97 10.17
N ASN A 361 15.61 -5.23 10.47
CA ASN A 361 16.55 -6.06 9.73
C ASN A 361 15.83 -7.33 9.25
N ASN A 362 16.00 -7.70 7.98
CA ASN A 362 15.33 -8.86 7.38
C ASN A 362 16.14 -10.16 7.45
N ARG A 363 17.22 -10.24 8.22
CA ARG A 363 18.08 -11.43 8.35
C ARG A 363 17.98 -12.08 9.72
N LEU A 364 17.75 -13.39 9.80
CA LEU A 364 17.71 -14.12 11.09
C LEU A 364 19.10 -14.23 11.74
N LYS A 365 20.16 -14.38 10.93
CA LYS A 365 21.51 -14.73 11.41
C LYS A 365 22.52 -13.58 11.40
N GLU A 366 22.05 -12.34 11.31
CA GLU A 366 22.94 -11.19 11.26
C GLU A 366 23.15 -10.59 12.66
N SER A 367 24.42 -10.40 13.03
CA SER A 367 24.81 -9.79 14.31
C SER A 367 24.57 -8.28 14.25
N THR A 368 23.32 -7.87 14.41
CA THR A 368 22.90 -6.46 14.38
C THR A 368 22.18 -6.07 15.66
N CYS A 369 22.32 -4.82 16.06
CA CYS A 369 21.55 -4.24 17.16
C CYS A 369 20.07 -4.21 16.79
N ASP A 370 19.20 -4.76 17.63
CA ASP A 370 17.76 -4.79 17.38
C ASP A 370 17.16 -3.37 17.27
N ALA A 371 17.67 -2.42 18.06
CA ALA A 371 17.12 -1.06 18.09
C ALA A 371 17.49 -0.20 16.86
N CYS A 372 18.76 -0.26 16.42
CA CYS A 372 19.28 0.67 15.42
C CYS A 372 19.80 0.01 14.14
N GLY A 373 19.88 -1.32 14.08
CA GLY A 373 20.37 -2.06 12.90
C GLY A 373 21.88 -1.90 12.60
N SER A 374 22.66 -1.25 13.48
CA SER A 374 24.12 -1.25 13.39
C SER A 374 24.66 -2.67 13.55
N ALA A 375 25.74 -3.00 12.85
CA ALA A 375 26.48 -4.22 13.11
C ALA A 375 26.98 -4.21 14.56
N LEU A 376 26.86 -5.34 15.24
CA LEU A 376 27.46 -5.54 16.56
C LEU A 376 28.94 -5.88 16.39
N PRO A 377 29.80 -5.52 17.36
CA PRO A 377 31.22 -5.85 17.34
C PRO A 377 31.46 -7.35 17.18
N ASP A 378 32.46 -7.71 16.40
CA ASP A 378 32.87 -9.11 16.26
C ASP A 378 33.73 -9.60 17.44
N LEU A 379 33.96 -10.91 17.51
CA LEU A 379 34.75 -11.51 18.60
C LEU A 379 36.20 -11.01 18.65
N HIS A 380 36.76 -10.56 17.53
CA HIS A 380 38.11 -10.04 17.47
C HIS A 380 38.17 -8.63 18.06
N GLU A 381 37.23 -7.76 17.69
CA GLU A 381 37.09 -6.42 18.27
C GLU A 381 36.91 -6.47 19.79
N LEU A 382 36.14 -7.46 20.27
CA LEU A 382 35.96 -7.69 21.71
C LEU A 382 37.23 -8.25 22.37
N ALA A 383 37.95 -9.17 21.72
CA ALA A 383 39.17 -9.76 22.28
C ALA A 383 40.33 -8.76 22.35
N GLU A 384 40.42 -7.83 21.41
CA GLU A 384 41.42 -6.76 21.39
C GLU A 384 41.06 -5.57 22.29
N GLY A 385 39.83 -5.53 22.82
CA GLY A 385 39.34 -4.42 23.64
C GLY A 385 39.15 -3.12 22.86
N THR A 386 38.92 -3.22 21.54
CA THR A 386 38.69 -2.06 20.66
C THR A 386 37.21 -1.65 20.60
N ALA A 387 36.31 -2.49 21.12
CA ALA A 387 34.88 -2.23 21.28
C ALA A 387 34.33 -2.71 22.63
N GLU A 388 33.25 -2.09 23.10
CA GLU A 388 32.50 -2.57 24.27
C GLU A 388 31.58 -3.74 23.90
N PRO A 389 31.33 -4.69 24.83
CA PRO A 389 30.43 -5.80 24.56
C PRO A 389 28.98 -5.33 24.36
N PRO A 390 28.21 -5.96 23.45
CA PRO A 390 26.78 -5.74 23.31
C PRO A 390 26.03 -5.93 24.63
N VAL A 391 24.94 -5.18 24.79
CA VAL A 391 24.05 -5.26 25.95
C VAL A 391 22.89 -6.19 25.62
N PRO A 392 22.75 -7.36 26.27
CA PRO A 392 21.60 -8.24 26.06
C PRO A 392 20.34 -7.67 26.72
N CYS A 393 19.18 -8.10 26.24
CA CYS A 393 17.94 -7.93 26.99
C CYS A 393 18.04 -8.68 28.34
N PRO A 394 17.55 -8.09 29.45
CA PRO A 394 17.54 -8.80 30.74
C PRO A 394 16.50 -9.93 30.83
N ASP A 395 15.47 -9.91 29.96
CA ASP A 395 14.29 -10.77 30.08
C ASP A 395 14.16 -11.83 28.97
N CYS A 396 14.97 -11.75 27.91
CA CYS A 396 15.03 -12.76 26.84
C CYS A 396 16.46 -12.98 26.33
N ASP A 397 16.74 -14.18 25.83
CA ASP A 397 18.08 -14.57 25.38
C ASP A 397 18.38 -14.19 23.92
N ASP A 398 17.36 -13.81 23.14
CA ASP A 398 17.47 -13.69 21.69
C ASP A 398 17.88 -12.30 21.20
N ILE A 399 17.62 -11.25 22.01
CA ILE A 399 17.75 -9.86 21.59
C ILE A 399 18.92 -9.17 22.26
N VAL A 400 19.73 -8.51 21.43
CA VAL A 400 20.96 -7.80 21.82
C VAL A 400 21.00 -6.39 21.24
N PHE A 401 21.56 -5.47 22.00
CA PHE A 401 21.70 -4.05 21.67
C PHE A 401 23.18 -3.66 21.62
N CYS A 402 23.53 -2.69 20.77
CA CYS A 402 24.92 -2.26 20.64
C CYS A 402 25.46 -1.55 21.89
N ASP A 403 24.60 -0.89 22.66
CA ASP A 403 24.97 -0.19 23.89
C ASP A 403 23.77 -0.06 24.86
N ALA A 404 24.05 0.44 26.06
CA ALA A 404 23.04 0.66 27.09
C ALA A 404 21.98 1.69 26.68
N PHE A 405 22.32 2.64 25.81
CA PHE A 405 21.38 3.63 25.30
C PHE A 405 20.32 2.97 24.42
N CYS A 406 20.72 2.13 23.45
CA CYS A 406 19.82 1.41 22.58
C CYS A 406 18.93 0.44 23.35
N CYS A 407 19.49 -0.27 24.35
CA CYS A 407 18.69 -1.10 25.25
C CYS A 407 17.62 -0.27 25.97
N ALA A 408 18.01 0.83 26.63
CA ALA A 408 17.07 1.69 27.34
C ALA A 408 15.99 2.30 26.43
N GLN A 409 16.37 2.73 25.22
CA GLN A 409 15.43 3.27 24.24
C GLN A 409 14.45 2.21 23.72
N ALA A 410 14.92 1.00 23.44
CA ALA A 410 14.08 -0.11 23.02
C ALA A 410 13.07 -0.49 24.11
N GLN A 411 13.55 -0.64 25.35
CA GLN A 411 12.73 -0.95 26.52
C GLN A 411 11.64 0.09 26.78
N ALA A 412 11.93 1.36 26.53
CA ALA A 412 10.99 2.45 26.74
C ALA A 412 9.95 2.61 25.61
N GLN A 413 10.19 2.06 24.42
CA GLN A 413 9.41 2.43 23.24
C GLN A 413 8.73 1.29 22.49
N TYR A 414 9.25 0.05 22.51
CA TYR A 414 8.62 -1.07 21.81
C TYR A 414 8.93 -2.45 22.39
N HIS A 415 10.12 -2.65 22.97
CA HIS A 415 10.64 -4.01 23.21
C HIS A 415 9.77 -4.86 24.14
N PRO A 416 9.15 -4.32 25.21
CA PRO A 416 8.28 -5.12 26.06
C PRO A 416 7.07 -5.72 25.34
N ALA A 417 6.64 -5.16 24.21
CA ALA A 417 5.55 -5.73 23.40
C ALA A 417 6.01 -6.89 22.48
N VAL A 418 7.31 -7.11 22.32
CA VAL A 418 7.88 -8.15 21.43
C VAL A 418 8.90 -9.04 22.13
N CYS A 419 9.16 -8.82 23.42
CA CYS A 419 10.14 -9.56 24.21
C CYS A 419 9.73 -11.04 24.30
N GLY A 420 10.54 -11.94 23.73
CA GLY A 420 10.24 -13.38 23.68
C GLY A 420 9.05 -13.78 22.80
N ALA A 421 8.53 -12.87 21.98
CA ALA A 421 7.35 -13.08 21.14
C ALA A 421 7.67 -13.67 19.75
N ASP A 422 8.94 -13.63 19.32
CA ASP A 422 9.38 -13.96 17.96
C ASP A 422 8.64 -13.18 16.84
N ALA A 423 7.99 -12.05 17.16
CA ALA A 423 7.21 -11.27 16.22
C ALA A 423 8.05 -10.68 15.08
N ASP A 424 9.35 -10.46 15.33
CA ASP A 424 10.32 -9.97 14.35
C ASP A 424 10.78 -11.04 13.35
N THR A 425 10.41 -12.32 13.54
CA THR A 425 10.77 -13.43 12.64
C THR A 425 9.83 -13.58 11.45
N VAL A 426 8.61 -13.04 11.53
CA VAL A 426 7.50 -13.28 10.58
C VAL A 426 7.86 -13.02 9.11
N ALA A 427 8.76 -12.08 8.84
CA ALA A 427 9.19 -11.72 7.49
C ALA A 427 10.72 -11.71 7.30
N LYS A 428 11.48 -12.35 8.19
CA LYS A 428 12.94 -12.49 8.01
C LYS A 428 13.27 -13.63 7.05
N ASP A 429 14.38 -13.47 6.33
CA ASP A 429 14.94 -14.39 5.33
C ASP A 429 13.89 -14.89 4.33
N PRO A 430 13.28 -14.00 3.51
CA PRO A 430 12.27 -14.42 2.54
C PRO A 430 12.83 -15.44 1.54
N ASP A 431 12.02 -16.45 1.21
CA ASP A 431 12.38 -17.54 0.30
C ASP A 431 12.78 -17.02 -1.09
N ASP A 432 12.07 -16.01 -1.60
CA ASP A 432 12.40 -15.33 -2.84
C ASP A 432 13.23 -14.06 -2.56
N PRO A 433 14.47 -13.98 -3.08
CA PRO A 433 15.29 -12.77 -3.02
C PRO A 433 14.61 -11.47 -3.47
N ARG A 434 13.62 -11.57 -4.37
CA ARG A 434 12.88 -10.42 -4.93
C ARG A 434 11.84 -9.86 -3.96
N ASP A 435 11.68 -10.51 -2.81
CA ASP A 435 10.75 -10.10 -1.77
C ASP A 435 11.45 -9.44 -0.58
N ALA A 436 12.77 -9.28 -0.63
CA ALA A 436 13.58 -8.67 0.42
C ALA A 436 13.15 -7.23 0.79
N ASP A 437 12.67 -6.46 -0.19
CA ASP A 437 12.17 -5.11 -0.01
C ASP A 437 10.79 -5.08 0.69
N GLU A 438 9.84 -5.90 0.21
CA GLU A 438 8.51 -6.05 0.82
C GLU A 438 8.64 -6.58 2.26
N ALA A 439 9.52 -7.55 2.49
CA ALA A 439 9.84 -8.08 3.81
C ALA A 439 10.29 -6.97 4.79
N LEU A 440 11.16 -6.05 4.35
CA LEU A 440 11.58 -4.93 5.19
C LEU A 440 10.42 -4.01 5.54
N TYR A 441 9.48 -3.76 4.62
CA TYR A 441 8.29 -2.98 4.94
C TYR A 441 7.37 -3.69 5.94
N VAL A 442 7.22 -5.02 5.85
CA VAL A 442 6.47 -5.81 6.83
C VAL A 442 7.12 -5.70 8.21
N LEU A 443 8.44 -5.75 8.30
CA LEU A 443 9.15 -5.63 9.56
C LEU A 443 9.14 -4.20 10.14
N LEU A 444 9.17 -3.17 9.29
CA LEU A 444 8.91 -1.80 9.72
C LEU A 444 7.49 -1.63 10.26
N LEU A 445 6.50 -2.26 9.61
CA LEU A 445 5.13 -2.31 10.14
C LEU A 445 5.12 -3.02 11.49
N ALA A 446 5.75 -4.19 11.63
CA ALA A 446 5.83 -4.91 12.89
C ALA A 446 6.42 -4.05 14.01
N ARG A 447 7.51 -3.32 13.73
CA ARG A 447 8.11 -2.37 14.69
C ARG A 447 7.15 -1.24 15.07
N ALA A 448 6.43 -0.66 14.11
CA ALA A 448 5.43 0.37 14.41
C ALA A 448 4.27 -0.18 15.25
N LEU A 449 3.79 -1.40 14.97
CA LEU A 449 2.75 -2.06 15.77
C LEU A 449 3.23 -2.34 17.19
N ALA A 450 4.47 -2.82 17.36
CA ALA A 450 5.09 -3.02 18.67
C ALA A 450 5.22 -1.70 19.46
N MET A 451 5.64 -0.62 18.79
CA MET A 451 5.67 0.70 19.40
C MET A 451 4.28 1.16 19.83
N ALA A 452 3.28 0.98 18.98
CA ALA A 452 1.90 1.38 19.27
C ALA A 452 1.30 0.59 20.44
N ALA A 453 1.50 -0.74 20.46
CA ALA A 453 1.04 -1.61 21.52
C ALA A 453 1.71 -1.27 22.86
N HIS A 454 3.04 -1.13 22.88
CA HIS A 454 3.77 -0.79 24.10
C HIS A 454 3.41 0.59 24.66
N GLN A 455 3.23 1.58 23.78
CA GLN A 455 2.92 2.96 24.18
C GLN A 455 1.42 3.19 24.39
N ASP A 456 0.56 2.18 24.19
CA ASP A 456 -0.90 2.28 24.16
C ASP A 456 -1.39 3.45 23.28
N ARG A 457 -0.83 3.59 22.08
CA ARG A 457 -1.22 4.64 21.10
C ARG A 457 -1.79 4.04 19.81
N HIS A 458 -2.54 4.83 19.05
CA HIS A 458 -2.91 4.44 17.69
C HIS A 458 -1.64 4.44 16.82
N PRO A 459 -1.41 3.45 15.93
CA PRO A 459 -0.18 3.39 15.12
C PRO A 459 0.10 4.64 14.28
N LEU A 460 -0.95 5.29 13.74
CA LEU A 460 -0.80 6.54 12.97
C LEU A 460 -0.54 7.78 13.84
N ASP A 461 -0.68 7.67 15.16
CA ASP A 461 -0.37 8.75 16.10
C ASP A 461 1.07 8.71 16.62
N LEU A 462 1.84 7.66 16.31
CA LEU A 462 3.24 7.58 16.68
C LEU A 462 4.02 8.78 16.12
N ASP A 463 4.84 9.42 16.95
CA ASP A 463 5.66 10.57 16.56
C ASP A 463 6.55 10.25 15.33
N ALA A 464 6.98 8.99 15.22
CA ALA A 464 7.79 8.50 14.10
C ALA A 464 7.02 8.35 12.77
N VAL A 465 5.69 8.47 12.78
CA VAL A 465 4.81 8.16 11.64
C VAL A 465 3.90 9.31 11.27
N ARG A 466 3.34 9.99 12.27
CA ARG A 466 2.21 10.92 12.14
C ARG A 466 2.39 11.94 11.01
N PHE A 467 3.59 12.49 10.85
CA PHE A 467 3.89 13.57 9.90
C PHE A 467 4.58 13.12 8.59
N LEU A 468 4.80 11.80 8.42
CA LEU A 468 5.40 11.25 7.21
C LEU A 468 4.52 11.49 5.99
N TRP A 469 5.16 11.78 4.86
CA TRP A 469 4.49 11.89 3.57
C TRP A 469 4.07 10.51 3.06
N GLY A 470 2.78 10.34 2.76
CA GLY A 470 2.23 9.08 2.26
C GLY A 470 2.13 8.97 0.73
N ASP A 471 2.47 10.02 -0.02
CA ASP A 471 2.23 10.13 -1.47
C ASP A 471 0.78 9.73 -1.84
N PHE A 472 -0.16 10.29 -1.07
CA PHE A 472 -1.58 10.04 -1.27
C PHE A 472 -2.07 10.77 -2.51
N ARG A 473 -2.76 10.04 -3.40
CA ARG A 473 -3.40 10.60 -4.59
C ARG A 473 -4.87 10.91 -4.28
N PRO A 474 -5.41 12.02 -4.81
CA PRO A 474 -6.83 12.32 -4.68
C PRO A 474 -7.68 11.18 -5.26
N SER A 475 -8.74 10.80 -4.55
CA SER A 475 -9.74 9.89 -5.09
C SER A 475 -10.53 10.62 -6.18
N ASP A 476 -10.26 10.36 -7.46
CA ASP A 476 -11.15 10.80 -8.53
C ASP A 476 -12.50 10.06 -8.41
N ALA A 477 -13.39 10.61 -7.58
CA ALA A 477 -14.69 10.05 -7.25
C ALA A 477 -15.60 9.82 -8.48
N GLY A 478 -15.27 10.45 -9.62
CA GLY A 478 -15.99 10.32 -10.89
C GLY A 478 -15.38 9.34 -11.90
N ALA A 479 -14.07 9.10 -11.91
CA ALA A 479 -13.43 8.27 -12.94
C ALA A 479 -13.48 6.77 -12.61
N ASN A 480 -13.46 6.43 -11.32
CA ASN A 480 -13.38 5.05 -10.86
C ASN A 480 -14.73 4.42 -10.52
N ALA A 481 -15.79 5.22 -10.34
CA ALA A 481 -17.13 4.69 -10.14
C ALA A 481 -17.59 3.92 -11.40
N ASP A 482 -17.42 4.48 -12.60
CA ASP A 482 -17.87 3.80 -13.82
C ASP A 482 -16.98 2.62 -14.24
N ALA A 483 -15.69 2.63 -13.89
CA ALA A 483 -14.81 1.47 -14.16
C ALA A 483 -15.05 0.30 -13.19
N ILE A 484 -15.42 0.57 -11.94
CA ILE A 484 -15.63 -0.46 -10.90
C ILE A 484 -17.11 -0.91 -10.84
N ILE A 485 -18.08 -0.04 -11.21
CA ILE A 485 -19.53 -0.33 -11.19
C ILE A 485 -20.01 -1.09 -12.45
N VAL A 486 -19.27 -1.08 -13.56
CA VAL A 486 -19.62 -1.88 -14.77
C VAL A 486 -19.53 -3.41 -14.53
N GLY A 487 -19.06 -3.85 -13.35
CA GLY A 487 -19.13 -5.25 -12.91
C GLY A 487 -20.42 -5.67 -12.18
N CYS A 488 -21.31 -4.75 -11.79
CA CYS A 488 -22.49 -5.08 -10.95
C CYS A 488 -23.86 -4.84 -11.60
N ALA A 489 -23.94 -4.34 -12.83
CA ALA A 489 -25.21 -4.22 -13.56
C ALA A 489 -25.36 -5.35 -14.58
N SER A 490 -26.20 -6.34 -14.27
CA SER A 490 -26.66 -7.33 -15.24
C SER A 490 -27.47 -6.65 -16.35
N GLN A 491 -26.88 -6.50 -17.54
CA GLN A 491 -27.66 -6.54 -18.77
C GLN A 491 -27.28 -7.79 -19.55
N ALA A 492 -28.30 -8.45 -20.08
CA ALA A 492 -28.25 -9.77 -20.69
C ALA A 492 -27.12 -9.94 -21.72
N GLY A 493 -26.31 -10.99 -21.55
CA GLY A 493 -25.71 -11.70 -22.70
C GLY A 493 -24.20 -11.72 -22.86
N ARG A 494 -23.39 -10.94 -22.13
CA ARG A 494 -21.92 -11.13 -22.06
C ARG A 494 -21.26 -10.25 -20.97
N PRO A 495 -20.44 -10.79 -20.05
CA PRO A 495 -19.67 -9.95 -19.14
C PRO A 495 -18.45 -9.35 -19.85
N PRO A 496 -18.18 -8.03 -19.73
CA PRO A 496 -16.91 -7.45 -20.15
C PRO A 496 -15.75 -8.00 -19.29
N PRO A 497 -14.50 -8.00 -19.79
CA PRO A 497 -13.35 -8.42 -19.00
C PRO A 497 -13.21 -7.53 -17.74
N PRO A 498 -12.66 -8.05 -16.62
CA PRO A 498 -12.31 -7.19 -15.50
C PRO A 498 -11.34 -6.11 -16.01
N PRO A 499 -11.61 -4.82 -15.74
CA PRO A 499 -10.68 -3.77 -16.12
C PRO A 499 -9.34 -4.02 -15.42
N PRO A 500 -8.20 -3.64 -16.03
CA PRO A 500 -6.97 -3.49 -15.24
C PRO A 500 -7.26 -2.56 -14.05
N PRO A 501 -6.51 -2.70 -12.93
CA PRO A 501 -6.59 -1.71 -11.87
C PRO A 501 -6.44 -0.33 -12.52
N PRO A 502 -7.31 0.65 -12.21
CA PRO A 502 -7.24 1.94 -12.84
C PRO A 502 -5.83 2.51 -12.66
N PRO A 503 -5.32 3.31 -13.62
CA PRO A 503 -3.94 3.86 -13.58
C PRO A 503 -3.62 4.70 -12.32
N ALA A 504 -4.58 4.89 -11.40
CA ALA A 504 -4.44 5.56 -10.12
C ALA A 504 -4.09 4.65 -8.93
N TRP A 505 -4.08 3.31 -9.07
CA TRP A 505 -3.71 2.41 -7.95
C TRP A 505 -2.20 2.21 -7.88
N THR A 506 -1.57 2.84 -6.89
CA THR A 506 -0.11 2.91 -6.79
C THR A 506 0.47 2.25 -5.53
N LEU A 507 -0.36 1.85 -4.55
CA LEU A 507 0.13 1.14 -3.37
C LEU A 507 0.33 -0.34 -3.72
N PRO A 508 1.55 -0.90 -3.71
CA PRO A 508 1.75 -2.34 -3.92
C PRO A 508 1.02 -3.14 -2.86
N PHE A 509 0.37 -4.23 -3.25
CA PHE A 509 -0.45 -5.03 -2.35
C PHE A 509 -0.26 -6.53 -2.58
N SER A 510 -0.27 -7.28 -1.49
CA SER A 510 -0.31 -8.74 -1.46
C SER A 510 -1.12 -9.18 -0.24
N PHE A 511 -1.88 -10.27 -0.37
CA PHE A 511 -2.61 -10.83 0.77
C PHE A 511 -1.66 -11.16 1.94
N ALA A 512 -0.51 -11.75 1.63
CA ALA A 512 0.50 -12.10 2.60
C ALA A 512 1.00 -10.90 3.40
N ALA A 513 1.48 -9.82 2.75
CA ALA A 513 2.08 -8.70 3.48
C ALA A 513 1.07 -7.73 4.10
N HIS A 514 -0.15 -7.62 3.56
CA HIS A 514 -1.10 -6.57 3.96
C HIS A 514 -2.28 -7.08 4.79
N VAL A 515 -2.52 -8.39 4.79
CA VAL A 515 -3.61 -9.01 5.57
C VAL A 515 -3.05 -10.07 6.53
N ALA A 516 -2.38 -11.10 6.03
CA ALA A 516 -1.97 -12.24 6.86
C ALA A 516 -0.81 -11.92 7.82
N ALA A 517 0.30 -11.37 7.32
CA ALA A 517 1.48 -11.10 8.14
C ALA A 517 1.22 -10.08 9.28
N PRO A 518 0.48 -8.96 9.07
CA PRO A 518 0.16 -8.05 10.17
C PRO A 518 -0.66 -8.73 11.27
N LEU A 519 -1.62 -9.59 10.92
CA LEU A 519 -2.38 -10.36 11.89
C LEU A 519 -1.48 -11.34 12.64
N HIS A 520 -0.60 -12.05 11.93
CA HIS A 520 0.34 -12.98 12.56
C HIS A 520 1.33 -12.29 13.51
N VAL A 521 1.80 -11.09 13.16
CA VAL A 521 2.64 -10.27 14.05
C VAL A 521 1.87 -9.91 15.33
N LEU A 522 0.61 -9.50 15.21
CA LEU A 522 -0.23 -9.12 16.36
C LEU A 522 -0.51 -10.32 17.27
N GLU A 523 -0.83 -11.48 16.70
CA GLU A 523 -1.00 -12.74 17.45
C GLU A 523 0.29 -13.10 18.22
N LYS A 524 1.46 -13.00 17.58
CA LYS A 524 2.75 -13.21 18.25
C LYS A 524 2.98 -12.27 19.43
N MET A 525 2.48 -11.04 19.33
CA MET A 525 2.53 -10.04 20.39
C MET A 525 1.42 -10.19 21.44
N ASP A 526 0.63 -11.27 21.40
CA ASP A 526 -0.52 -11.51 22.28
C ASP A 526 -1.58 -10.38 22.21
N VAL A 527 -1.77 -9.83 21.01
CA VAL A 527 -2.78 -8.81 20.74
C VAL A 527 -4.00 -9.45 20.09
N ASP A 528 -5.16 -9.31 20.74
CA ASP A 528 -6.44 -9.74 20.21
C ASP A 528 -6.77 -9.02 18.87
N ILE A 529 -6.70 -9.79 17.78
CA ILE A 529 -6.86 -9.28 16.41
C ILE A 529 -8.30 -8.89 16.04
N PHE A 530 -9.27 -9.23 16.89
CA PHE A 530 -10.69 -8.92 16.73
C PHE A 530 -11.06 -7.69 17.56
N ALA A 531 -10.72 -7.67 18.84
CA ALA A 531 -10.98 -6.53 19.72
C ALA A 531 -10.06 -5.33 19.41
N GLY A 532 -8.88 -5.56 18.85
CA GLY A 532 -7.91 -4.53 18.46
C GLY A 532 -8.25 -3.79 17.14
N LEU A 533 -9.40 -4.07 16.51
CA LEU A 533 -9.74 -3.58 15.16
C LEU A 533 -9.61 -2.06 15.01
N ALA A 534 -9.98 -1.27 16.02
CA ALA A 534 -9.89 0.19 15.96
C ALA A 534 -8.46 0.72 15.76
N ARG A 535 -7.44 -0.05 16.15
CA ARG A 535 -6.01 0.31 16.01
C ARG A 535 -5.32 -0.46 14.90
N TYR A 536 -5.82 -1.64 14.55
CA TYR A 536 -5.12 -2.60 13.70
C TYR A 536 -5.96 -3.04 12.47
N ASP A 537 -6.86 -2.17 12.01
CA ASP A 537 -7.62 -2.37 10.77
C ASP A 537 -6.69 -2.36 9.54
N VAL A 538 -7.09 -2.99 8.45
CA VAL A 538 -6.26 -3.10 7.22
C VAL A 538 -5.96 -1.72 6.62
N TRP A 539 -6.88 -0.77 6.71
CA TRP A 539 -6.65 0.59 6.22
C TRP A 539 -5.55 1.32 7.02
N VAL A 540 -5.36 0.97 8.30
CA VAL A 540 -4.27 1.51 9.13
C VAL A 540 -2.94 0.98 8.61
N CYS A 541 -2.83 -0.34 8.40
CA CYS A 541 -1.65 -0.98 7.81
C CYS A 541 -1.32 -0.40 6.42
N ASN A 542 -2.32 -0.24 5.55
CA ASN A 542 -2.14 0.34 4.21
C ASN A 542 -1.67 1.80 4.28
N THR A 543 -2.15 2.58 5.26
CA THR A 543 -1.70 3.95 5.49
C THR A 543 -0.24 3.99 5.95
N LEU A 544 0.15 3.11 6.88
CA LEU A 544 1.54 2.96 7.33
C LEU A 544 2.47 2.54 6.17
N TYR A 545 2.06 1.55 5.38
CA TYR A 545 2.78 1.12 4.19
C TYR A 545 2.97 2.22 3.16
N SER A 546 1.95 3.06 2.97
CA SER A 546 2.01 4.23 2.08
C SER A 546 3.05 5.24 2.59
N LYS A 547 3.09 5.49 3.90
CA LYS A 547 4.07 6.38 4.54
C LYS A 547 5.49 5.81 4.44
N PHE A 548 5.70 4.54 4.80
CA PHE A 548 7.04 3.94 4.78
C PHE A 548 7.65 3.89 3.38
N ARG A 549 6.88 3.57 2.34
CA ARG A 549 7.41 3.52 0.96
C ARG A 549 7.92 4.86 0.45
N GLY A 550 7.39 5.97 0.97
CA GLY A 550 7.84 7.31 0.60
C GLY A 550 9.04 7.81 1.39
N THR A 551 9.32 7.25 2.58
CA THR A 551 10.25 7.87 3.55
C THR A 551 11.30 6.94 4.15
N ALA A 552 11.15 5.62 4.00
CA ALA A 552 12.11 4.66 4.55
C ALA A 552 13.41 4.66 3.73
N SER A 553 14.54 4.65 4.43
CA SER A 553 15.87 4.42 3.86
C SER A 553 16.27 2.96 4.05
N ALA A 554 16.92 2.37 3.05
CA ALA A 554 17.42 0.99 3.11
C ALA A 554 18.94 0.91 2.89
N ARG A 555 19.60 0.07 3.67
CA ARG A 555 21.02 -0.25 3.57
C ARG A 555 21.13 -1.54 2.78
N LYS A 556 22.07 -1.57 1.84
CA LYS A 556 22.39 -2.79 1.11
C LYS A 556 23.49 -3.55 1.84
N SER A 557 23.31 -4.86 1.96
CA SER A 557 24.32 -5.75 2.50
C SER A 557 25.58 -5.71 1.66
N ARG A 558 26.73 -5.63 2.31
CA ARG A 558 28.03 -5.74 1.64
C ARG A 558 28.28 -7.16 1.11
N ARG A 559 27.55 -8.17 1.60
CA ARG A 559 27.75 -9.58 1.22
C ARG A 559 27.09 -9.94 -0.10
N ASP A 560 25.84 -9.52 -0.32
CA ASP A 560 25.06 -9.92 -1.50
C ASP A 560 24.41 -8.75 -2.25
N GLY A 561 24.63 -7.51 -1.80
CA GLY A 561 24.09 -6.30 -2.42
C GLY A 561 22.58 -6.10 -2.23
N ARG A 562 21.89 -6.97 -1.48
CA ARG A 562 20.45 -6.86 -1.24
C ARG A 562 20.16 -5.95 -0.05
N PRO A 563 18.99 -5.29 -0.01
CA PRO A 563 18.54 -4.58 1.18
C PRO A 563 18.48 -5.54 2.40
N ASP A 564 19.14 -5.17 3.49
CA ASP A 564 19.17 -5.97 4.73
C ASP A 564 18.61 -5.23 5.95
N VAL A 565 18.79 -3.90 6.01
CA VAL A 565 18.25 -3.04 7.06
C VAL A 565 17.44 -1.92 6.43
N ALA A 566 16.27 -1.63 6.99
CA ALA A 566 15.47 -0.45 6.67
C ALA A 566 15.17 0.34 7.93
N ALA A 567 15.11 1.67 7.79
CA ALA A 567 14.73 2.57 8.88
C ALA A 567 13.95 3.76 8.33
N VAL A 568 13.02 4.26 9.13
CA VAL A 568 12.28 5.49 8.87
C VAL A 568 12.92 6.63 9.65
N HIS A 569 13.29 7.72 8.98
CA HIS A 569 13.94 8.87 9.60
C HIS A 569 13.06 10.13 9.40
N PRO A 570 12.12 10.41 10.32
CA PRO A 570 11.10 11.44 10.17
C PRO A 570 11.61 12.87 9.91
N LEU A 571 12.80 13.22 10.40
CA LEU A 571 13.39 14.54 10.19
C LEU A 571 14.26 14.58 8.93
N TRP A 572 15.03 13.52 8.67
CA TRP A 572 15.86 13.41 7.46
C TRP A 572 15.02 13.46 6.19
N CYS A 573 13.85 12.81 6.18
CA CYS A 573 12.97 12.79 5.02
C CYS A 573 12.24 14.12 4.77
N LEU A 574 12.45 15.17 5.59
CA LEU A 574 11.95 16.53 5.35
C LEU A 574 12.86 17.32 4.40
N ALA A 575 14.13 16.92 4.23
CA ALA A 575 15.02 17.54 3.27
C ALA A 575 14.68 17.02 1.87
N ASN A 576 14.16 17.89 1.01
CA ASN A 576 13.66 17.53 -0.33
C ASN A 576 14.78 17.05 -1.25
N HIS A 577 14.41 16.29 -2.27
CA HIS A 577 15.34 15.73 -3.23
C HIS A 577 15.82 16.75 -4.27
N ASP A 578 17.13 16.83 -4.49
CA ASP A 578 17.76 17.39 -5.68
C ASP A 578 18.87 16.46 -6.19
N CYS A 579 19.03 16.35 -7.51
CA CYS A 579 20.16 15.65 -8.12
C CYS A 579 21.48 16.44 -8.06
N ALA A 580 21.45 17.69 -7.61
CA ALA A 580 22.59 18.55 -7.28
C ALA A 580 22.50 19.00 -5.80
N PRO A 581 22.50 18.04 -4.86
CA PRO A 581 22.23 18.32 -3.45
C PRO A 581 23.33 19.19 -2.82
N ASN A 582 22.97 19.98 -1.80
CA ASN A 582 23.94 20.71 -0.97
C ASN A 582 24.35 19.94 0.29
N VAL A 583 23.71 18.79 0.54
CA VAL A 583 24.10 17.84 1.58
C VAL A 583 24.45 16.46 1.02
N THR A 584 25.10 15.67 1.85
CA THR A 584 25.30 14.22 1.67
C THR A 584 25.00 13.53 3.00
N TRP A 585 24.83 12.22 3.00
CA TRP A 585 24.55 11.48 4.21
C TRP A 585 25.28 10.14 4.24
N GLU A 586 25.45 9.64 5.47
CA GLU A 586 25.87 8.27 5.75
C GLU A 586 24.90 7.69 6.79
N TRP A 587 24.61 6.39 6.67
CA TRP A 587 23.74 5.69 7.60
C TRP A 587 24.39 4.39 8.11
N GLY A 588 24.60 4.35 9.43
CA GLY A 588 25.18 3.22 10.17
C GLY A 588 24.50 3.02 11.54
N GLY A 589 23.18 3.15 11.58
CA GLY A 589 22.32 3.08 12.77
C GLY A 589 21.97 4.43 13.40
N ARG A 590 22.72 5.48 13.07
CA ARG A 590 22.29 6.87 13.18
C ARG A 590 22.38 7.53 11.82
N MET A 591 21.41 8.36 11.49
CA MET A 591 21.40 9.14 10.25
C MET A 591 22.08 10.47 10.49
N VAL A 592 23.05 10.82 9.63
CA VAL A 592 23.71 12.13 9.70
C VAL A 592 23.73 12.79 8.32
N LEU A 593 23.15 13.99 8.23
CA LEU A 593 23.31 14.87 7.06
C LEU A 593 24.51 15.79 7.28
N TRP A 594 25.36 15.89 6.27
CA TRP A 594 26.53 16.76 6.25
C TRP A 594 26.43 17.74 5.08
N ALA A 595 26.76 19.01 5.32
CA ALA A 595 26.93 19.98 4.25
C ALA A 595 28.11 19.53 3.37
N ARG A 596 27.91 19.50 2.04
CA ARG A 596 28.98 19.05 1.14
C ARG A 596 30.16 20.03 1.17
N GLU A 597 31.37 19.47 1.22
CA GLU A 597 32.60 20.25 1.05
C GLU A 597 32.80 20.73 -0.39
N ALA A 598 32.25 19.98 -1.35
CA ALA A 598 32.32 20.29 -2.78
C ALA A 598 30.99 19.96 -3.50
N PRO A 599 30.64 20.73 -4.56
CA PRO A 599 29.51 20.41 -5.43
C PRO A 599 29.64 19.03 -6.07
N VAL A 600 28.50 18.45 -6.48
CA VAL A 600 28.49 17.27 -7.34
C VAL A 600 29.13 17.60 -8.70
N ALA A 601 29.98 16.71 -9.21
CA ALA A 601 30.67 16.92 -10.47
C ALA A 601 29.67 17.14 -11.62
N GLY A 602 29.85 18.22 -12.38
CA GLY A 602 28.97 18.58 -13.50
C GLY A 602 27.69 19.32 -13.10
N ALA A 603 27.43 19.54 -11.81
CA ALA A 603 26.33 20.37 -11.34
C ALA A 603 26.79 21.80 -11.04
N ALA A 604 26.19 22.80 -11.69
CA ALA A 604 26.25 24.17 -11.19
C ALA A 604 25.24 24.30 -10.03
N PHE A 605 25.69 24.69 -8.83
CA PHE A 605 24.77 25.01 -7.73
C PHE A 605 23.73 26.03 -8.21
N GLY A 606 22.45 25.74 -8.00
CA GLY A 606 21.37 26.65 -8.37
C GLY A 606 20.22 26.63 -7.39
N ALA A 607 20.12 27.68 -6.58
CA ALA A 607 18.91 28.50 -6.46
C ALA A 607 19.31 29.90 -5.96
N VAL A 608 19.01 30.91 -6.77
CA VAL A 608 18.98 32.33 -6.39
C VAL A 608 17.61 32.58 -5.77
N CYS A 609 17.56 33.25 -4.62
CA CYS A 609 16.31 33.68 -4.01
C CYS A 609 15.53 34.57 -4.99
N PRO A 610 14.23 34.37 -5.19
CA PRO A 610 13.42 35.24 -6.04
C PRO A 610 13.04 36.49 -5.25
N ASP A 611 13.98 37.38 -4.95
CA ASP A 611 13.70 38.74 -4.47
C ASP A 611 14.94 39.63 -4.58
N ASP A 612 15.20 40.17 -5.77
CA ASP A 612 15.71 41.55 -5.86
C ASP A 612 15.32 42.16 -7.21
N ASN A 613 14.13 42.73 -7.24
CA ASN A 613 13.64 43.54 -8.35
C ASN A 613 14.29 44.94 -8.25
N SER A 614 15.59 45.03 -8.51
CA SER A 614 16.28 46.31 -8.70
C SER A 614 16.91 46.38 -10.08
N SER A 615 16.18 47.04 -10.97
CA SER A 615 16.66 47.55 -12.24
C SER A 615 17.90 48.43 -12.04
N HIS A 616 18.99 48.20 -12.76
CA HIS A 616 19.62 49.14 -13.71
C HIS A 616 21.00 48.67 -14.19
N ASP A 617 21.27 49.02 -15.45
CA ASP A 617 22.56 49.06 -16.15
C ASP A 617 23.23 47.76 -16.64
N ARG A 618 22.90 47.45 -17.91
CA ARG A 618 23.76 46.73 -18.82
C ARG A 618 24.90 47.66 -19.26
N ASN A 619 26.11 47.45 -18.74
CA ASN A 619 27.31 47.89 -19.45
C ASN A 619 28.20 46.71 -19.81
N LYS A 620 28.37 46.51 -21.12
CA LYS A 620 29.32 45.61 -21.75
C LYS A 620 30.70 46.23 -21.63
N ASN A 621 31.62 45.53 -20.95
CA ASN A 621 33.02 45.34 -21.33
C ASN A 621 33.82 44.97 -20.08
N ASP A 622 34.01 43.68 -19.84
CA ASP A 622 35.28 43.25 -19.27
C ASP A 622 35.66 41.87 -19.81
N THR A 623 36.73 41.84 -20.58
CA THR A 623 37.44 40.64 -21.00
C THR A 623 38.41 40.27 -19.88
N SER A 624 37.88 39.68 -18.81
CA SER A 624 38.69 38.99 -17.80
C SER A 624 38.30 37.51 -17.77
N THR A 625 39.17 36.69 -18.33
CA THR A 625 39.22 35.24 -18.09
C THR A 625 39.55 34.98 -16.63
N ASP A 626 38.55 35.12 -15.75
CA ASP A 626 38.58 34.56 -14.41
C ASP A 626 37.14 34.48 -13.89
N ASN A 627 36.44 33.42 -14.27
CA ASN A 627 35.08 33.14 -13.78
C ASN A 627 35.04 31.79 -13.04
N THR A 628 36.12 31.46 -12.36
CA THR A 628 36.10 30.56 -11.20
C THR A 628 35.94 31.38 -9.93
N ALA A 629 34.86 32.18 -9.87
CA ALA A 629 34.39 32.64 -8.58
C ALA A 629 33.96 31.39 -7.80
N SER A 630 34.87 30.94 -6.94
CA SER A 630 34.67 29.93 -5.90
C SER A 630 33.39 30.29 -5.14
N ARG A 631 32.25 29.74 -5.56
CA ARG A 631 31.02 29.78 -4.79
C ARG A 631 31.33 29.01 -3.52
N SER A 632 31.31 29.71 -2.39
CA SER A 632 31.64 29.17 -1.09
C SER A 632 30.92 27.84 -0.88
N SER A 633 31.67 26.78 -0.64
CA SER A 633 31.12 25.55 -0.11
C SER A 633 30.46 25.84 1.26
N GLY A 634 29.40 25.10 1.61
CA GLY A 634 28.52 25.42 2.75
C GLY A 634 27.09 25.81 2.33
N ILE A 635 26.26 26.15 3.31
CA ILE A 635 24.83 26.48 3.14
C ILE A 635 24.54 27.81 3.81
N ALA A 636 23.94 28.75 3.10
CA ALA A 636 23.62 30.07 3.63
C ALA A 636 22.35 30.03 4.51
N ALA A 637 22.22 30.98 5.44
CA ALA A 637 20.95 31.19 6.15
C ALA A 637 19.82 31.50 5.15
N GLY A 638 18.64 30.93 5.40
CA GLY A 638 17.47 30.97 4.54
C GLY A 638 17.49 29.98 3.37
N GLN A 639 18.60 29.29 3.12
CA GLN A 639 18.70 28.33 2.02
C GLN A 639 18.06 26.99 2.39
N GLU A 640 17.35 26.37 1.43
CA GLU A 640 16.83 25.00 1.60
C GLU A 640 17.97 23.97 1.65
N ILE A 641 17.82 22.99 2.53
CA ILE A 641 18.64 21.78 2.62
C ILE A 641 18.10 20.78 1.61
N LEU A 642 18.86 20.56 0.54
CA LEU A 642 18.51 19.69 -0.58
C LEU A 642 19.31 18.40 -0.51
N ASN A 643 18.60 17.30 -0.28
CA ASN A 643 19.12 15.95 -0.10
C ASN A 643 19.08 15.13 -1.41
N HIS A 644 19.64 13.92 -1.42
CA HIS A 644 19.54 12.99 -2.53
C HIS A 644 19.03 11.61 -2.08
N TYR A 645 18.03 11.07 -2.79
CA TYR A 645 17.42 9.76 -2.52
C TYR A 645 17.81 8.69 -3.54
N CYS A 646 18.50 9.12 -4.61
CA CYS A 646 19.11 8.26 -5.60
C CYS A 646 20.61 8.50 -5.65
N ASP A 647 21.32 7.59 -6.31
CA ASP A 647 22.72 7.80 -6.67
C ASP A 647 22.81 8.92 -7.72
N VAL A 648 23.45 10.03 -7.34
CA VAL A 648 23.58 11.26 -8.14
C VAL A 648 24.57 11.12 -9.30
N ASP A 649 25.34 10.04 -9.34
CA ASP A 649 26.28 9.74 -10.43
C ASP A 649 25.60 9.00 -11.58
N LEU A 650 24.37 8.51 -11.39
CA LEU A 650 23.59 7.86 -12.45
C LEU A 650 23.18 8.86 -13.55
N PRO A 651 22.99 8.41 -14.81
CA PRO A 651 22.41 9.24 -15.86
C PRO A 651 20.99 9.71 -15.56
N VAL A 652 20.59 10.87 -16.11
CA VAL A 652 19.28 11.50 -15.84
C VAL A 652 18.08 10.56 -15.97
N GLN A 653 18.06 9.69 -16.98
CA GLN A 653 16.97 8.74 -17.19
C GLN A 653 16.83 7.77 -16.01
N GLN A 654 17.95 7.19 -15.55
CA GLN A 654 17.96 6.25 -14.44
C GLN A 654 17.62 6.94 -13.12
N ARG A 655 18.09 8.18 -12.91
CA ARG A 655 17.70 8.98 -11.72
C ARG A 655 16.20 9.27 -11.70
N ARG A 656 15.60 9.58 -12.85
CA ARG A 656 14.15 9.84 -12.98
C ARG A 656 13.31 8.57 -12.77
N GLU A 657 13.75 7.43 -13.31
CA GLU A 657 13.11 6.13 -13.05
C GLU A 657 13.15 5.75 -11.58
N TRP A 658 14.27 5.99 -10.89
CA TRP A 658 14.37 5.81 -9.44
C TRP A 658 13.45 6.76 -8.68
N ALA A 659 13.44 8.04 -9.07
CA ALA A 659 12.60 9.07 -8.47
C ALA A 659 11.11 8.77 -8.60
N SER A 660 10.65 8.10 -9.67
CA SER A 660 9.24 7.68 -9.77
C SER A 660 8.79 6.84 -8.57
N GLY A 661 9.66 5.96 -8.08
CA GLY A 661 9.36 5.17 -6.88
C GLY A 661 9.44 5.98 -5.59
N SER A 662 10.54 6.72 -5.38
CA SER A 662 10.80 7.42 -4.11
C SER A 662 10.06 8.75 -3.94
N LEU A 663 9.75 9.45 -5.03
CA LEU A 663 9.10 10.77 -5.05
C LEU A 663 7.68 10.74 -5.61
N GLY A 664 7.25 9.63 -6.23
CA GLY A 664 5.96 9.53 -6.91
C GLY A 664 5.96 10.07 -8.36
N GLY A 665 7.12 10.45 -8.90
CA GLY A 665 7.30 10.87 -10.30
C GLY A 665 8.73 11.31 -10.63
N TRP A 666 8.95 11.78 -11.86
CA TRP A 666 10.27 12.19 -12.34
C TRP A 666 10.78 13.47 -11.66
N CYS A 667 12.04 13.46 -11.20
CA CYS A 667 12.69 14.64 -10.63
C CYS A 667 12.75 15.80 -11.64
N MET A 668 12.32 16.96 -11.17
CA MET A 668 12.25 18.21 -11.93
C MET A 668 13.29 19.25 -11.51
N CYS A 669 14.38 18.86 -10.84
CA CYS A 669 15.43 19.81 -10.49
C CYS A 669 16.15 20.35 -11.74
N GLN A 670 16.83 21.49 -11.60
CA GLN A 670 17.48 22.18 -12.71
C GLN A 670 18.49 21.28 -13.44
N ARG A 671 19.23 20.43 -12.71
CA ARG A 671 20.18 19.47 -13.29
C ARG A 671 19.46 18.46 -14.19
N CYS A 672 18.39 17.83 -13.69
CA CYS A 672 17.61 16.86 -14.47
C CYS A 672 17.00 17.49 -15.72
N GLN A 673 16.42 18.69 -15.62
CA GLN A 673 15.88 19.39 -16.78
C GLN A 673 16.95 19.65 -17.85
N THR A 674 18.13 20.12 -17.43
CA THR A 674 19.24 20.44 -18.33
C THR A 674 19.80 19.17 -19.01
N GLU A 675 20.06 18.12 -18.24
CA GLU A 675 20.58 16.85 -18.76
C GLU A 675 19.57 16.15 -19.68
N ALA A 676 18.28 16.17 -19.34
CA ALA A 676 17.22 15.59 -20.17
C ALA A 676 17.07 16.32 -21.50
N ALA A 677 17.07 17.66 -21.49
CA ALA A 677 17.02 18.47 -22.71
C ALA A 677 18.24 18.21 -23.62
N ALA A 678 19.43 18.11 -23.04
CA ALA A 678 20.65 17.75 -23.78
C ALA A 678 20.57 16.34 -24.39
N ALA A 679 20.06 15.36 -23.63
CA ALA A 679 19.86 14.00 -24.12
C ALA A 679 18.82 13.93 -25.26
N ALA A 680 17.73 14.69 -25.15
CA ALA A 680 16.71 14.80 -26.20
C ALA A 680 17.27 15.43 -27.48
N ALA A 681 18.01 16.54 -27.35
CA ALA A 681 18.68 17.19 -28.48
C ALA A 681 19.69 16.26 -29.19
N ALA A 682 20.45 15.47 -28.43
CA ALA A 682 21.37 14.48 -28.98
C ALA A 682 20.64 13.36 -29.75
N LYS A 683 19.52 12.84 -29.19
CA LYS A 683 18.65 11.86 -29.87
C LYS A 683 18.05 12.43 -31.17
N ALA A 684 17.58 13.68 -31.15
CA ALA A 684 17.04 14.36 -32.33
C ALA A 684 18.10 14.53 -33.42
N LEU A 685 19.33 14.93 -33.06
CA LEU A 685 20.44 15.05 -33.99
C LEU A 685 20.83 13.69 -34.59
N GLN A 686 20.86 12.62 -33.78
CA GLN A 686 21.12 11.26 -34.28
C GLN A 686 20.03 10.77 -35.22
N LYS A 687 18.76 11.04 -34.91
CA LYS A 687 17.62 10.74 -35.78
C LYS A 687 17.76 11.46 -37.12
N ALA A 688 18.08 12.76 -37.11
CA ALA A 688 18.31 13.55 -38.32
C ALA A 688 19.49 13.01 -39.17
N LYS A 689 20.60 12.62 -38.55
CA LYS A 689 21.73 11.96 -39.24
C LYS A 689 21.32 10.63 -39.88
N ASN A 690 20.55 9.79 -39.17
CA ASN A 690 20.08 8.51 -39.69
C ASN A 690 19.11 8.70 -40.86
N THR A 691 18.21 9.68 -40.79
CA THR A 691 17.30 10.03 -41.90
C THR A 691 18.06 10.57 -43.11
N THR A 692 19.11 11.38 -42.91
CA THR A 692 19.93 11.92 -44.00
C THR A 692 20.73 10.82 -44.70
N THR A 693 21.29 9.87 -43.94
CA THR A 693 22.05 8.72 -44.49
C THR A 693 21.15 7.76 -45.29
N ALA A 694 19.88 7.58 -44.87
CA ALA A 694 18.91 6.76 -45.57
C ALA A 694 18.44 7.36 -46.92
N VAL A 695 18.46 8.69 -47.06
CA VAL A 695 18.08 9.39 -48.31
C VAL A 695 19.22 9.40 -49.34
N THR A 696 20.48 9.29 -48.90
CA THR A 696 21.66 9.26 -49.80
C THR A 696 22.01 7.86 -50.34
N ALA A 697 21.35 6.80 -49.87
CA ALA A 697 21.59 5.42 -50.32
C ALA A 697 20.65 5.02 -51.47
N THR A 698 20.85 5.59 -52.66
CA THR A 698 20.28 5.07 -53.92
C THR A 698 21.13 3.89 -54.40
N PRO A 699 20.56 2.73 -54.80
CA PRO A 699 21.35 1.55 -55.12
C PRO A 699 22.05 1.72 -56.48
N ALA A 700 23.37 1.92 -56.45
CA ALA A 700 24.20 1.71 -57.62
C ALA A 700 24.32 0.20 -57.84
N ALA A 701 23.64 -0.30 -58.88
CA ALA A 701 23.81 -1.65 -59.38
C ALA A 701 25.28 -1.91 -59.73
N ARG A 702 25.90 -2.93 -59.13
CA ARG A 702 27.01 -3.65 -59.74
C ARG A 702 27.20 -5.05 -59.16
N THR A 703 27.08 -5.98 -60.07
CA THR A 703 27.48 -7.38 -60.09
C THR A 703 28.95 -7.58 -59.70
N GLY A 704 29.26 -8.64 -58.95
CA GLY A 704 30.63 -9.12 -58.80
C GLY A 704 30.82 -10.00 -57.56
N HIS A 705 30.83 -11.31 -57.78
CA HIS A 705 31.29 -12.35 -56.85
C HIS A 705 32.78 -12.16 -56.53
N GLU A 706 33.16 -12.26 -55.25
CA GLU A 706 34.14 -13.24 -54.73
C GLU A 706 34.22 -13.17 -53.19
N PRO A 707 34.56 -14.29 -52.51
CA PRO A 707 34.60 -14.36 -51.05
C PRO A 707 36.02 -14.08 -50.54
N ASP A 708 36.14 -13.35 -49.42
CA ASP A 708 37.41 -13.40 -48.69
C ASP A 708 37.21 -13.49 -47.17
N VAL A 709 38.09 -14.31 -46.62
CA VAL A 709 38.17 -14.80 -45.27
C VAL A 709 39.02 -13.83 -44.46
N LEU A 710 38.68 -13.60 -43.18
CA LEU A 710 39.60 -13.54 -42.02
C LEU A 710 39.15 -12.55 -40.92
N SER A 711 38.79 -13.16 -39.80
CA SER A 711 39.41 -12.96 -38.47
C SER A 711 39.13 -11.70 -37.63
N ARG A 712 39.04 -11.99 -36.32
CA ARG A 712 39.23 -11.13 -35.12
C ARG A 712 38.04 -10.27 -34.72
N GLN A 713 37.77 -10.01 -33.45
CA GLN A 713 38.13 -10.55 -32.13
C GLN A 713 37.27 -9.72 -31.15
N ASN A 714 36.81 -10.35 -30.07
CA ASN A 714 36.51 -9.81 -28.74
C ASN A 714 35.69 -8.51 -28.56
N GLY A 715 34.70 -8.59 -27.66
CA GLY A 715 34.30 -7.42 -26.87
C GLY A 715 32.88 -7.45 -26.30
N THR A 716 32.55 -8.45 -25.48
CA THR A 716 31.30 -8.47 -24.69
C THR A 716 31.37 -7.38 -23.61
N LYS A 717 30.45 -6.41 -23.66
CA LYS A 717 30.09 -5.54 -22.52
C LYS A 717 28.75 -6.04 -21.97
N ILE A 718 28.74 -6.39 -20.69
CA ILE A 718 27.55 -6.65 -19.89
C ILE A 718 27.38 -5.41 -19.01
N SER A 719 26.19 -4.83 -19.03
CA SER A 719 25.65 -3.90 -18.03
C SER A 719 24.20 -4.27 -17.81
#